data_AF-A0AAN7HRQ2-F1
#
_entry.id   AF-A0AAN7HRQ2-F1
#
_cell.length_a   1.000
_cell.length_b   1.000
_cell.length_c   1.000
_cell.angle_alpha   90.00
_cell.angle_beta   90.00
_cell.angle_gamma   90.00
#
_symmetry.space_group_name_H-M   'P 1'
#
loop_
_entity.id
_entity.type
_entity.pdbx_description
1 polymer ?
#
loop_
_entity_poly.entity_id
_entity_poly.type
_entity_poly.pdbx_seq_one_letter_code
_entity_poly.pdbx_strand_id
1 'polypeptide(L)'
;MLNRANPYPRKKVAVVGSGCAGIAALWALNRSPHDVYIFEASGRLGGHTHTVEFTKGKYKTLVDTGFIVMNTETYPNFLNFLKRIGVKTEPTDMSFSVSRDQGWFEWAGSSLSAIFCQRGNLLSPSMWRMLFDVVRFNNFALDLLKADHPIEETIGEYLDRQGYSNAFRDNYLIPLTAASWSTSPDKCALDFPAVTLVRFLWNHHLLSTVAARPSWLTISTGSKTYIDKVLKGFPSNHLRLNTTVTAVTNETDGRVRLHMEGGKSELFDHVILATHGDQAYSIIRSSATEEERSILQNFRTTENEAVLHSDPSLMPKSLAAWSSWNYLATSPWPRGEGYTDRVCVTYNMNTLQHIPREAFGDVLVTLNPVHEPNPKTVQGRYSYRHPLYTPGVIRAQQQLSKIQNTRGISYAGAWTGYGFHEDGFSSGLRVAVEHLGASIPFEFRDSTCGRGEKPSLTFVDYILRLVIALMQVFVIDILDGLVHVASRSTTRRLASKQQQQHGGQPGGAAPGMGEMSEVYRRRNRSTAYYTISIILGTVAFSYGSVPMYKMICQTTGWGGQPVRAHGTATSDGSPEDLAARLEPVTDARRIRVTFSSSVSDVLPWKFTPQQREVRVLPGETALAFYTATNTSDRDIVGVATYSVTPAQTAPYFSKIQCFCFEEQRLAAGETVDMPVFFYLDPDLLKDLNMRNVHTVTLNYTFFKARYDENGRFQGAPGF
;
A
#
# COMPACT_ATOMS: atom_id res chain seq x y z
N MET A 1 17.37 -27.02 34.93
CA MET A 1 16.19 -26.38 34.33
C MET A 1 15.01 -27.33 34.52
N LEU A 2 14.09 -26.98 35.42
CA LEU A 2 12.97 -27.84 35.80
C LEU A 2 11.97 -27.99 34.65
N ASN A 3 11.71 -29.24 34.32
CA ASN A 3 10.76 -29.71 33.31
C ASN A 3 9.34 -29.28 33.74
N ARG A 4 8.81 -28.18 33.18
CA ARG A 4 7.38 -27.85 33.32
C ARG A 4 6.62 -28.88 32.48
N ALA A 5 5.96 -29.82 33.16
CA ALA A 5 5.03 -30.75 32.52
C ALA A 5 4.02 -29.96 31.68
N ASN A 6 3.88 -30.31 30.40
CA ASN A 6 2.90 -29.71 29.52
C ASN A 6 1.50 -30.02 30.10
N PRO A 7 0.64 -29.03 30.40
CA PRO A 7 -0.66 -29.26 31.03
C PRO A 7 -1.66 -30.03 30.14
N TYR A 8 -1.34 -30.28 28.88
CA TYR A 8 -2.21 -30.99 27.94
C TYR A 8 -1.80 -32.47 27.81
N PRO A 9 -2.71 -33.43 28.04
CA PRO A 9 -2.45 -34.84 27.74
C PRO A 9 -2.18 -35.02 26.24
N ARG A 10 -1.37 -36.02 25.88
CA ARG A 10 -1.14 -36.39 24.48
C ARG A 10 -2.48 -36.68 23.80
N LYS A 11 -2.67 -36.12 22.62
CA LYS A 11 -3.90 -36.20 21.81
C LYS A 11 -3.54 -36.61 20.39
N LYS A 12 -4.43 -37.35 19.76
CA LYS A 12 -4.43 -37.62 18.33
C LYS A 12 -5.25 -36.55 17.60
N VAL A 13 -4.59 -35.75 16.76
CA VAL A 13 -5.15 -34.56 16.13
C VAL A 13 -5.20 -34.72 14.62
N ALA A 14 -6.36 -34.49 14.01
CA ALA A 14 -6.48 -34.37 12.56
C ALA A 14 -6.52 -32.90 12.14
N VAL A 15 -5.75 -32.56 11.11
CA VAL A 15 -5.79 -31.27 10.41
C VAL A 15 -6.34 -31.52 9.01
N VAL A 16 -7.52 -30.99 8.73
CA VAL A 16 -8.22 -31.15 7.45
C VAL A 16 -7.97 -29.92 6.59
N GLY A 17 -7.24 -30.09 5.49
CA GLY A 17 -6.78 -29.01 4.62
C GLY A 17 -5.33 -28.63 4.89
N SER A 18 -4.54 -28.57 3.82
CA SER A 18 -3.10 -28.25 3.88
C SER A 18 -2.76 -26.84 3.40
N GLY A 19 -3.74 -25.93 3.40
CA GLY A 19 -3.49 -24.50 3.15
C GLY A 19 -2.61 -23.86 4.23
N CYS A 20 -2.36 -22.55 4.13
CA CYS A 20 -1.53 -21.84 5.09
C CYS A 20 -1.95 -22.05 6.55
N ALA A 21 -3.25 -22.11 6.84
CA ALA A 21 -3.78 -22.39 8.18
C ALA A 21 -3.42 -23.80 8.68
N GLY A 22 -3.56 -24.82 7.83
CA GLY A 22 -3.24 -26.20 8.18
C GLY A 22 -1.75 -26.40 8.40
N ILE A 23 -0.91 -25.80 7.54
CA ILE A 23 0.55 -25.84 7.68
C ILE A 23 1.01 -25.08 8.93
N ALA A 24 0.38 -23.96 9.26
CA ALA A 24 0.67 -23.23 10.50
C ALA A 24 0.36 -24.07 11.74
N ALA A 25 -0.83 -24.67 11.79
CA ALA A 25 -1.25 -25.55 12.89
C ALA A 25 -0.30 -26.75 13.01
N LEU A 26 0.03 -27.40 11.89
CA LEU A 26 0.99 -28.49 11.85
C LEU A 26 2.34 -28.05 12.42
N TRP A 27 2.90 -26.95 11.93
CA TRP A 27 4.23 -26.50 12.33
C TRP A 27 4.31 -26.19 13.83
N ALA A 28 3.26 -25.59 14.40
CA ALA A 28 3.17 -25.32 15.83
C ALA A 28 3.05 -26.63 16.64
N LEU A 29 2.18 -27.55 16.20
CA LEU A 29 1.93 -28.82 16.90
C LEU A 29 3.07 -29.84 16.74
N ASN A 30 3.89 -29.75 15.70
CA ASN A 30 5.02 -30.67 15.49
C ASN A 30 6.09 -30.56 16.60
N ARG A 31 6.05 -29.51 17.42
CA ARG A 31 6.89 -29.33 18.62
C ARG A 31 6.17 -29.69 19.93
N SER A 32 4.99 -30.27 19.83
CA SER A 32 4.14 -30.67 20.96
C SER A 32 4.14 -32.19 21.13
N PRO A 33 3.62 -32.74 22.24
CA PRO A 33 3.52 -34.19 22.43
C PRO A 33 2.39 -34.84 21.62
N HIS A 34 1.63 -34.08 20.82
CA HIS A 34 0.46 -34.57 20.09
C HIS A 34 0.84 -35.35 18.82
N ASP A 35 0.02 -36.34 18.47
CA ASP A 35 0.14 -37.08 17.20
C ASP A 35 -0.72 -36.41 16.13
N VAL A 36 -0.08 -35.68 15.22
CA VAL A 36 -0.76 -34.85 14.22
C VAL A 36 -0.82 -35.58 12.87
N TYR A 37 -1.99 -35.56 12.25
CA TYR A 37 -2.27 -36.12 10.93
C TYR A 37 -2.82 -35.03 10.00
N ILE A 38 -2.32 -34.93 8.77
CA ILE A 38 -2.85 -34.02 7.75
C ILE A 38 -3.68 -34.81 6.74
N PHE A 39 -4.85 -34.29 6.42
CA PHE A 39 -5.73 -34.75 5.35
C PHE A 39 -5.87 -33.66 4.29
N GLU A 40 -5.50 -33.98 3.06
CA GLU A 40 -5.57 -33.07 1.92
C GLU A 40 -6.33 -33.75 0.78
N ALA A 41 -7.34 -33.06 0.24
CA ALA A 41 -8.19 -33.58 -0.82
C ALA A 41 -7.44 -33.67 -2.15
N SER A 42 -6.49 -32.78 -2.40
CA SER A 42 -5.70 -32.78 -3.63
C SER A 42 -4.42 -33.63 -3.53
N GLY A 43 -3.77 -33.85 -4.67
CA GLY A 43 -2.46 -34.53 -4.75
C GLY A 43 -1.27 -33.64 -4.34
N ARG A 44 -1.51 -32.43 -3.85
CA ARG A 44 -0.47 -31.43 -3.55
C ARG A 44 -0.81 -30.65 -2.27
N LEU A 45 0.21 -30.27 -1.52
CA LEU A 45 0.04 -29.45 -0.33
C LEU A 45 0.07 -27.95 -0.65
N GLY A 46 -0.60 -27.16 0.19
CA GLY A 46 -0.50 -25.70 0.20
C GLY A 46 -1.73 -24.95 -0.27
N GLY A 47 -2.67 -25.59 -0.97
CA GLY A 47 -3.85 -24.92 -1.52
C GLY A 47 -3.46 -23.72 -2.39
N HIS A 48 -3.82 -22.50 -1.94
CA HIS A 48 -3.46 -21.23 -2.59
C HIS A 48 -1.95 -20.92 -2.59
N THR A 49 -1.15 -21.54 -1.73
CA THR A 49 0.31 -21.53 -1.86
C THR A 49 0.68 -22.46 -3.01
N HIS A 50 0.91 -21.89 -4.19
CA HIS A 50 1.09 -22.68 -5.41
C HIS A 50 2.18 -22.09 -6.31
N THR A 51 3.32 -22.76 -6.30
CA THR A 51 4.45 -22.45 -7.17
C THR A 51 4.57 -23.53 -8.25
N VAL A 52 4.57 -23.10 -9.51
CA VAL A 52 4.62 -23.98 -10.70
C VAL A 52 5.86 -23.69 -11.54
N GLU A 53 6.25 -24.62 -12.40
CA GLU A 53 7.37 -24.43 -13.32
C GLU A 53 6.90 -23.69 -14.58
N PHE A 54 7.60 -22.61 -14.94
CA PHE A 54 7.46 -21.90 -16.21
C PHE A 54 8.66 -22.19 -17.10
N THR A 55 8.41 -22.47 -18.38
CA THR A 55 9.42 -22.91 -19.33
C THR A 55 9.50 -21.97 -20.54
N LYS A 56 10.72 -21.60 -20.95
CA LYS A 56 10.96 -20.85 -22.19
C LYS A 56 12.17 -21.44 -22.91
N GLY A 57 11.92 -22.26 -23.92
CA GLY A 57 12.99 -23.02 -24.58
C GLY A 57 13.69 -23.93 -23.59
N LYS A 58 14.99 -23.70 -23.36
CA LYS A 58 15.80 -24.46 -22.38
C LYS A 58 15.75 -23.89 -20.95
N TYR A 59 15.23 -22.68 -20.76
CA TYR A 59 15.20 -22.01 -19.47
C TYR A 59 13.95 -22.41 -18.68
N LYS A 60 14.13 -22.61 -17.38
CA LYS A 60 13.07 -22.95 -16.43
C LYS A 60 13.14 -22.04 -15.21
N THR A 61 11.99 -21.60 -14.72
CA THR A 61 11.88 -20.84 -13.47
C THR A 61 10.62 -21.25 -12.70
N LEU A 62 10.56 -20.87 -11.43
CA LEU A 62 9.41 -21.12 -10.56
C LEU A 62 8.55 -19.86 -10.47
N VAL A 63 7.24 -20.02 -10.66
CA VAL A 63 6.27 -18.92 -10.67
C VAL A 63 5.17 -19.21 -9.66
N ASP A 64 4.92 -18.25 -8.77
CA ASP A 64 3.78 -18.28 -7.86
C ASP A 64 2.51 -17.85 -8.60
N THR A 65 1.45 -18.65 -8.48
CA THR A 65 0.17 -18.41 -9.18
C THR A 65 -1.00 -18.16 -8.23
N GLY A 66 -0.77 -18.24 -6.92
CA GLY A 66 -1.76 -17.93 -5.88
C GLY A 66 -1.21 -16.91 -4.89
N PHE A 67 -0.58 -17.38 -3.81
CA PHE A 67 0.12 -16.50 -2.87
C PHE A 67 1.49 -16.06 -3.41
N ILE A 68 1.65 -14.76 -3.69
CA ILE A 68 2.87 -14.21 -4.33
C ILE A 68 3.65 -13.28 -3.39
N VAL A 69 2.95 -12.47 -2.59
CA VAL A 69 3.53 -11.31 -1.90
C VAL A 69 2.94 -11.08 -0.51
N MET A 70 3.73 -10.41 0.32
CA MET A 70 3.39 -10.01 1.69
C MET A 70 4.00 -8.64 2.00
N ASN A 71 3.62 -8.01 3.12
CA ASN A 71 4.26 -6.76 3.57
C ASN A 71 4.68 -6.84 5.04
N THR A 72 5.60 -5.96 5.44
CA THR A 72 6.22 -5.98 6.77
C THR A 72 5.29 -5.66 7.93
N GLU A 73 4.17 -4.98 7.69
CA GLU A 73 3.27 -4.49 8.75
C GLU A 73 2.10 -5.44 9.02
N THR A 74 1.50 -6.00 7.95
CA THR A 74 0.29 -6.82 8.06
C THR A 74 0.54 -8.32 8.04
N TYR A 75 1.80 -8.76 8.02
CA TYR A 75 2.21 -10.17 8.09
C TYR A 75 3.16 -10.48 9.26
N PRO A 76 2.87 -10.02 10.50
CA PRO A 76 3.83 -10.14 11.60
C PRO A 76 4.13 -11.61 11.97
N ASN A 77 3.14 -12.49 12.02
CA ASN A 77 3.36 -13.88 12.43
C ASN A 77 4.01 -14.69 11.31
N PHE A 78 3.55 -14.52 10.07
CA PHE A 78 4.12 -15.24 8.94
C PHE A 78 5.58 -14.85 8.70
N LEU A 79 5.94 -13.56 8.78
CA LEU A 79 7.33 -13.13 8.65
C LEU A 79 8.23 -13.67 9.77
N ASN A 80 7.74 -13.64 11.02
CA ASN A 80 8.46 -14.25 12.13
C ASN A 80 8.67 -15.75 11.91
N PHE A 81 7.64 -16.46 11.43
CA PHE A 81 7.75 -17.86 11.05
C PHE A 81 8.79 -18.10 9.96
N LEU A 82 8.73 -17.38 8.83
CA LEU A 82 9.67 -17.53 7.72
C LEU A 82 11.12 -17.33 8.17
N LYS A 83 11.36 -16.32 9.01
CA LYS A 83 12.67 -16.08 9.64
C LYS A 83 13.14 -17.27 10.48
N ARG A 84 12.25 -17.90 11.26
CA ARG A 84 12.57 -19.05 12.11
C ARG A 84 12.89 -20.33 11.34
N ILE A 85 12.25 -20.54 10.19
CA ILE A 85 12.55 -21.69 9.31
C ILE A 85 13.62 -21.35 8.25
N GLY A 86 14.19 -20.14 8.31
CA GLY A 86 15.24 -19.66 7.42
C GLY A 86 14.82 -19.55 5.95
N VAL A 87 13.54 -19.25 5.65
CA VAL A 87 13.09 -18.95 4.28
C VAL A 87 13.42 -17.49 4.00
N LYS A 88 14.16 -17.25 2.91
CA LYS A 88 14.57 -15.91 2.50
C LYS A 88 13.38 -15.19 1.86
N THR A 89 13.21 -13.93 2.23
CA THR A 89 12.30 -12.98 1.57
C THR A 89 13.11 -11.87 0.93
N GLU A 90 12.57 -11.28 -0.13
CA GLU A 90 13.20 -10.19 -0.88
C GLU A 90 12.21 -9.05 -1.11
N PRO A 91 12.66 -7.77 -1.08
CA PRO A 91 11.84 -6.64 -1.46
C PRO A 91 11.26 -6.80 -2.86
N THR A 92 10.02 -6.39 -3.06
CA THR A 92 9.35 -6.38 -4.36
C THR A 92 8.55 -5.10 -4.53
N ASP A 93 8.30 -4.74 -5.78
CA ASP A 93 7.34 -3.69 -6.13
C ASP A 93 5.89 -4.19 -5.96
N MET A 94 4.99 -3.24 -5.71
CA MET A 94 3.54 -3.45 -5.57
C MET A 94 2.76 -2.35 -6.30
N SER A 95 3.28 -1.88 -7.44
CA SER A 95 2.58 -0.90 -8.25
C SER A 95 1.26 -1.46 -8.79
N PHE A 96 0.28 -0.56 -8.90
CA PHE A 96 -1.07 -0.86 -9.38
C PHE A 96 -1.41 0.05 -10.56
N SER A 97 -2.07 -0.52 -11.57
CA SER A 97 -2.60 0.21 -12.72
C SER A 97 -4.01 -0.22 -13.06
N VAL A 98 -4.69 0.66 -13.78
CA VAL A 98 -6.02 0.42 -14.34
C VAL A 98 -5.96 0.71 -15.83
N SER A 99 -6.40 -0.25 -16.65
CA SER A 99 -6.65 -0.09 -18.08
C SER A 99 -8.12 -0.42 -18.37
N ARG A 100 -8.83 0.54 -18.97
CA ARG A 100 -10.24 0.39 -19.32
C ARG A 100 -10.43 0.49 -20.82
N ASP A 101 -11.42 -0.26 -21.30
CA ASP A 101 -11.94 -0.17 -22.67
C ASP A 101 -10.82 -0.34 -23.71
N GLN A 102 -10.04 -1.41 -23.54
CA GLN A 102 -8.91 -1.73 -24.44
C GLN A 102 -7.87 -0.59 -24.53
N GLY A 103 -7.66 0.14 -23.44
CA GLY A 103 -6.69 1.22 -23.33
C GLY A 103 -7.23 2.61 -23.67
N TRP A 104 -8.56 2.78 -23.76
CA TRP A 104 -9.17 4.12 -23.87
C TRP A 104 -8.82 5.01 -22.68
N PHE A 105 -8.79 4.43 -21.48
CA PHE A 105 -8.40 5.13 -20.26
C PHE A 105 -7.39 4.28 -19.49
N GLU A 106 -6.22 4.86 -19.20
CA GLU A 106 -5.15 4.20 -18.48
C GLU A 106 -4.49 5.14 -17.46
N TRP A 107 -4.17 4.60 -16.28
CA TRP A 107 -3.29 5.25 -15.31
C TRP A 107 -2.59 4.21 -14.44
N ALA A 108 -1.44 4.58 -13.88
CA ALA A 108 -0.70 3.75 -12.93
C ALA A 108 -0.16 4.59 -11.77
N GLY A 109 -0.05 3.96 -10.60
CA GLY A 109 0.38 4.60 -9.35
C GLY A 109 1.90 4.55 -9.09
N SER A 110 2.72 4.12 -10.07
CA SER A 110 4.16 3.94 -9.91
C SER A 110 4.98 5.24 -9.94
N SER A 111 4.51 6.26 -10.67
CA SER A 111 5.15 7.58 -10.76
C SER A 111 4.20 8.65 -11.29
N LEU A 112 4.58 9.93 -11.22
CA LEU A 112 3.80 11.03 -11.81
C LEU A 112 3.62 10.87 -13.33
N SER A 113 4.66 10.39 -14.04
CA SER A 113 4.57 10.13 -15.48
C SER A 113 3.67 8.93 -15.79
N ALA A 114 3.57 7.96 -14.88
CA ALA A 114 2.69 6.80 -15.02
C ALA A 114 1.22 7.13 -14.70
N ILE A 115 0.95 8.06 -13.78
CA ILE A 115 -0.39 8.61 -13.54
C ILE A 115 -0.92 9.27 -14.82
N PHE A 116 -0.07 10.03 -15.51
CA PHE A 116 -0.39 10.66 -16.79
C PHE A 116 0.26 9.91 -17.98
N CYS A 117 0.23 8.58 -17.95
CA CYS A 117 0.74 7.75 -19.05
C CYS A 117 0.08 8.10 -20.40
N GLN A 118 -1.16 8.59 -20.34
CA GLN A 118 -1.85 9.25 -21.43
C GLN A 118 -1.84 10.77 -21.20
N ARG A 119 -1.04 11.51 -21.97
CA ARG A 119 -0.87 12.97 -21.79
C ARG A 119 -2.17 13.77 -21.90
N GLY A 120 -3.15 13.28 -22.66
CA GLY A 120 -4.49 13.90 -22.75
C GLY A 120 -5.21 14.00 -21.40
N ASN A 121 -4.91 13.09 -20.46
CA ASN A 121 -5.52 13.09 -19.13
C ASN A 121 -5.07 14.30 -18.27
N LEU A 122 -3.99 15.00 -18.63
CA LEU A 122 -3.61 16.27 -17.99
C LEU A 122 -4.66 17.35 -18.19
N LEU A 123 -5.42 17.29 -19.28
CA LEU A 123 -6.49 18.24 -19.60
C LEU A 123 -7.87 17.72 -19.21
N SER A 124 -7.97 16.52 -18.64
CA SER A 124 -9.24 15.89 -18.27
C SER A 124 -9.72 16.36 -16.89
N PRO A 125 -10.84 17.09 -16.79
CA PRO A 125 -11.39 17.48 -15.48
C PRO A 125 -11.75 16.26 -14.62
N SER A 126 -12.17 15.17 -15.27
CA SER A 126 -12.51 13.91 -14.62
C SER A 126 -11.28 13.27 -13.94
N MET A 127 -10.11 13.32 -14.58
CA MET A 127 -8.85 12.83 -14.00
C MET A 127 -8.46 13.63 -12.76
N TRP A 128 -8.52 14.96 -12.83
CA TRP A 128 -8.22 15.82 -11.68
C TRP A 128 -9.23 15.66 -10.55
N ARG A 129 -10.52 15.51 -10.88
CA ARG A 129 -11.59 15.19 -9.90
C ARG A 129 -11.30 13.87 -9.20
N MET A 130 -10.88 12.84 -9.93
CA MET A 130 -10.47 11.54 -9.39
C MET A 130 -9.29 11.69 -8.42
N LEU A 131 -8.22 12.37 -8.83
CA LEU A 131 -7.02 12.57 -7.99
C LEU A 131 -7.34 13.36 -6.71
N PHE A 132 -8.17 14.40 -6.81
CA PHE A 132 -8.64 15.13 -5.65
C PHE A 132 -9.43 14.21 -4.70
N ASP A 133 -10.32 13.39 -5.23
CA ASP A 133 -11.10 12.44 -4.43
C ASP A 133 -10.24 11.36 -3.78
N VAL A 134 -9.14 10.92 -4.40
CA VAL A 134 -8.16 10.02 -3.76
C VAL A 134 -7.60 10.68 -2.50
N VAL A 135 -7.14 11.93 -2.60
CA VAL A 135 -6.58 12.66 -1.46
C VAL A 135 -7.65 12.92 -0.40
N ARG A 136 -8.87 13.27 -0.82
CA ARG A 136 -10.02 13.47 0.07
C ARG A 136 -10.38 12.17 0.80
N PHE A 137 -10.51 11.06 0.10
CA PHE A 137 -10.85 9.77 0.69
C PHE A 137 -9.82 9.32 1.70
N ASN A 138 -8.53 9.41 1.37
CA ASN A 138 -7.42 9.06 2.27
C ASN A 138 -7.48 9.81 3.61
N ASN A 139 -7.98 11.05 3.61
CA ASN A 139 -8.09 11.86 4.81
C ASN A 139 -9.41 11.64 5.56
N PHE A 140 -10.56 11.67 4.87
CA PHE A 140 -11.88 11.69 5.50
C PHE A 140 -12.47 10.31 5.77
N ALA A 141 -12.05 9.26 5.04
CA ALA A 141 -12.53 7.90 5.27
C ALA A 141 -12.15 7.38 6.67
N LEU A 142 -11.04 7.87 7.24
CA LEU A 142 -10.59 7.53 8.60
C LEU A 142 -11.63 7.81 9.69
N ASP A 143 -12.59 8.69 9.45
CA ASP A 143 -13.64 9.02 10.41
C ASP A 143 -14.59 7.83 10.64
N LEU A 144 -14.72 6.93 9.67
CA LEU A 144 -15.44 5.65 9.82
C LEU A 144 -14.82 4.75 10.89
N LEU A 145 -13.51 4.87 11.13
CA LEU A 145 -12.79 4.07 12.13
C LEU A 145 -12.82 4.71 13.53
N LYS A 146 -13.26 5.96 13.64
CA LYS A 146 -13.34 6.70 14.90
C LYS A 146 -14.71 6.59 15.57
N ALA A 147 -15.75 6.35 14.78
CA ALA A 147 -17.12 6.27 15.26
C ALA A 147 -17.30 5.12 16.28
N ASP A 148 -17.93 5.40 17.41
CA ASP A 148 -18.20 4.40 18.45
C ASP A 148 -19.31 3.42 18.02
N HIS A 149 -20.22 3.88 17.16
CA HIS A 149 -21.25 3.06 16.53
C HIS A 149 -21.10 3.16 15.00
N PRO A 150 -20.31 2.27 14.38
CA PRO A 150 -20.16 2.27 12.93
C PRO A 150 -21.52 2.03 12.26
N ILE A 151 -21.86 2.88 11.30
CA ILE A 151 -23.01 2.66 10.42
C ILE A 151 -22.69 1.41 9.58
N GLU A 152 -23.55 0.41 9.63
CA GLU A 152 -23.48 -0.72 8.69
C GLU A 152 -23.93 -0.24 7.30
N GLU A 153 -23.02 0.41 6.57
CA GLU A 153 -23.20 0.83 5.19
C GLU A 153 -22.17 0.14 4.28
N THR A 154 -22.56 -0.06 3.04
CA THR A 154 -21.70 -0.57 1.97
C THR A 154 -20.76 0.54 1.50
N ILE A 155 -19.65 0.17 0.85
CA ILE A 155 -18.75 1.18 0.29
C ILE A 155 -19.44 2.03 -0.78
N GLY A 156 -20.34 1.45 -1.59
CA GLY A 156 -21.12 2.20 -2.58
C GLY A 156 -21.99 3.29 -1.94
N GLU A 157 -22.75 2.92 -0.90
CA GLU A 157 -23.60 3.87 -0.16
C GLU A 157 -22.78 4.98 0.50
N TYR A 158 -21.63 4.64 1.09
CA TYR A 158 -20.71 5.63 1.67
C TYR A 158 -20.24 6.64 0.60
N LEU A 159 -19.84 6.16 -0.58
CA LEU A 159 -19.34 7.02 -1.65
C LEU A 159 -20.42 7.97 -2.16
N ASP A 160 -21.62 7.46 -2.39
CA ASP A 160 -22.76 8.23 -2.87
C ASP A 160 -23.19 9.27 -1.82
N ARG A 161 -23.26 8.88 -0.54
CA ARG A 161 -23.60 9.77 0.59
C ARG A 161 -22.59 10.91 0.77
N GLN A 162 -21.31 10.66 0.50
CA GLN A 162 -20.24 11.66 0.64
C GLN A 162 -19.99 12.47 -0.64
N GLY A 163 -20.67 12.15 -1.75
CA GLY A 163 -20.54 12.89 -3.01
C GLY A 163 -19.18 12.69 -3.70
N TYR A 164 -18.60 11.49 -3.62
CA TYR A 164 -17.42 11.14 -4.40
C TYR A 164 -17.76 10.98 -5.89
N SER A 165 -16.81 11.32 -6.77
CA SER A 165 -17.02 11.23 -8.21
C SER A 165 -17.06 9.80 -8.73
N ASN A 166 -17.80 9.58 -9.82
CA ASN A 166 -17.80 8.31 -10.55
C ASN A 166 -16.39 7.96 -11.05
N ALA A 167 -15.57 8.95 -11.40
CA ALA A 167 -14.18 8.72 -11.79
C ALA A 167 -13.37 8.09 -10.65
N PHE A 168 -13.47 8.62 -9.44
CA PHE A 168 -12.85 8.02 -8.25
C PHE A 168 -13.38 6.63 -7.95
N ARG A 169 -14.69 6.46 -7.95
CA ARG A 169 -15.34 5.17 -7.70
C ARG A 169 -14.89 4.11 -8.70
N ASP A 170 -15.07 4.38 -10.00
CA ASP A 170 -14.97 3.37 -11.06
C ASP A 170 -13.55 3.19 -11.61
N ASN A 171 -12.68 4.19 -11.48
CA ASN A 171 -11.31 4.13 -12.01
C ASN A 171 -10.24 3.95 -10.93
N TYR A 172 -10.60 4.06 -9.64
CA TYR A 172 -9.63 3.93 -8.54
C TYR A 172 -10.12 2.95 -7.46
N LEU A 173 -11.17 3.31 -6.70
CA LEU A 173 -11.45 2.61 -5.45
C LEU A 173 -12.05 1.22 -5.65
N ILE A 174 -13.04 1.10 -6.56
CA ILE A 174 -13.65 -0.20 -6.86
C ILE A 174 -12.63 -1.12 -7.57
N PRO A 175 -11.87 -0.69 -8.60
CA PRO A 175 -10.81 -1.50 -9.17
C PRO A 175 -9.79 -2.01 -8.15
N LEU A 176 -9.31 -1.14 -7.25
CA LEU A 176 -8.36 -1.50 -6.21
C LEU A 176 -8.94 -2.56 -5.26
N THR A 177 -10.19 -2.38 -4.83
CA THR A 177 -10.85 -3.29 -3.90
C THR A 177 -11.17 -4.64 -4.56
N ALA A 178 -11.71 -4.61 -5.78
CA ALA A 178 -11.99 -5.80 -6.57
C ALA A 178 -10.73 -6.63 -6.82
N ALA A 179 -9.60 -5.99 -7.15
CA ALA A 179 -8.32 -6.66 -7.33
C ALA A 179 -7.81 -7.33 -6.05
N SER A 180 -7.91 -6.62 -4.92
CA SER A 180 -7.44 -7.09 -3.61
C SER A 180 -8.19 -8.34 -3.13
N TRP A 181 -9.51 -8.38 -3.29
CA TRP A 181 -10.34 -9.51 -2.85
C TRP A 181 -10.72 -10.51 -3.95
N SER A 182 -10.23 -10.31 -5.17
CA SER A 182 -10.59 -11.15 -6.31
C SER A 182 -12.12 -11.28 -6.48
N THR A 183 -12.86 -10.20 -6.20
CA THR A 183 -14.33 -10.15 -6.23
C THR A 183 -14.81 -9.27 -7.37
N SER A 184 -16.03 -9.50 -7.82
CA SER A 184 -16.59 -8.69 -8.89
C SER A 184 -16.80 -7.23 -8.42
N PRO A 185 -16.59 -6.25 -9.31
CA PRO A 185 -16.77 -4.83 -9.01
C PRO A 185 -18.16 -4.46 -8.53
N ASP A 186 -19.21 -5.08 -9.08
CA ASP A 186 -20.59 -4.83 -8.66
C ASP A 186 -20.84 -5.35 -7.24
N LYS A 187 -20.43 -6.58 -6.94
CA LYS A 187 -20.50 -7.14 -5.58
C LYS A 187 -19.65 -6.33 -4.60
N CYS A 188 -18.48 -5.86 -5.03
CA CYS A 188 -17.65 -4.98 -4.21
C CYS A 188 -18.39 -3.70 -3.83
N ALA A 189 -19.04 -3.04 -4.78
CA ALA A 189 -19.76 -1.79 -4.52
C ALA A 189 -21.01 -2.02 -3.66
N LEU A 190 -21.73 -3.10 -3.91
CA LEU A 190 -23.04 -3.38 -3.29
C LEU A 190 -22.98 -4.10 -1.95
N ASP A 191 -21.96 -4.92 -1.71
CA ASP A 191 -21.94 -5.82 -0.54
C ASP A 191 -20.78 -5.54 0.42
N PHE A 192 -19.71 -4.87 -0.02
CA PHE A 192 -18.51 -4.76 0.80
C PHE A 192 -18.69 -3.68 1.89
N PRO A 193 -18.52 -4.03 3.19
CA PRO A 193 -18.71 -3.05 4.28
C PRO A 193 -17.66 -1.94 4.25
N ALA A 194 -18.09 -0.68 4.31
CA ALA A 194 -17.20 0.48 4.21
C ALA A 194 -16.12 0.50 5.31
N VAL A 195 -16.51 0.21 6.56
CA VAL A 195 -15.59 0.18 7.71
C VAL A 195 -14.50 -0.88 7.53
N THR A 196 -14.87 -2.07 7.05
CA THR A 196 -13.93 -3.17 6.78
C THR A 196 -12.91 -2.75 5.73
N LEU A 197 -13.35 -2.13 4.63
CA LEU A 197 -12.45 -1.65 3.58
C LEU A 197 -11.49 -0.58 4.09
N VAL A 198 -12.02 0.45 4.77
CA VAL A 198 -11.20 1.55 5.28
C VAL A 198 -10.20 1.05 6.31
N ARG A 199 -10.59 0.12 7.19
CA ARG A 199 -9.69 -0.52 8.15
C ARG A 199 -8.54 -1.23 7.44
N PHE A 200 -8.87 -2.02 6.41
CA PHE A 200 -7.87 -2.71 5.61
C PHE A 200 -6.90 -1.73 4.94
N LEU A 201 -7.43 -0.71 4.24
CA LEU A 201 -6.61 0.27 3.54
C LEU A 201 -5.73 1.06 4.53
N TRP A 202 -6.23 1.33 5.74
CA TRP A 202 -5.45 2.00 6.78
C TRP A 202 -4.28 1.15 7.28
N ASN A 203 -4.53 -0.13 7.57
CA ASN A 203 -3.53 -1.09 8.02
C ASN A 203 -2.45 -1.36 6.96
N HIS A 204 -2.82 -1.34 5.68
CA HIS A 204 -1.91 -1.58 4.56
C HIS A 204 -1.22 -0.29 4.06
N HIS A 205 -1.40 0.85 4.75
CA HIS A 205 -0.87 2.16 4.35
C HIS A 205 -1.30 2.62 2.95
N LEU A 206 -2.44 2.12 2.47
CA LEU A 206 -3.04 2.51 1.18
C LEU A 206 -3.86 3.81 1.28
N LEU A 207 -4.19 4.27 2.50
CA LEU A 207 -4.79 5.59 2.77
C LEU A 207 -3.76 6.71 2.98
N SER A 208 -2.54 6.60 2.44
CA SER A 208 -1.53 7.66 2.56
C SER A 208 -0.87 8.00 1.24
N THR A 209 -0.82 9.29 0.96
CA THR A 209 -0.06 9.89 -0.16
C THR A 209 1.32 10.42 0.26
N VAL A 210 1.59 10.52 1.57
CA VAL A 210 2.77 11.23 2.12
C VAL A 210 3.58 10.37 3.09
N ALA A 211 2.98 9.35 3.73
CA ALA A 211 3.70 8.49 4.67
C ALA A 211 4.55 7.44 3.94
N ALA A 212 5.63 6.98 4.60
CA ALA A 212 6.41 5.84 4.14
C ALA A 212 5.48 4.63 3.97
N ARG A 213 5.48 4.06 2.75
CA ARG A 213 4.77 2.81 2.47
C ARG A 213 5.59 1.64 3.03
N PRO A 214 4.94 0.60 3.57
CA PRO A 214 5.62 -0.58 4.06
C PRO A 214 6.35 -1.27 2.90
N SER A 215 7.45 -1.95 3.24
CA SER A 215 8.17 -2.74 2.24
C SER A 215 7.34 -3.97 1.89
N TRP A 216 7.07 -4.13 0.60
CA TRP A 216 6.49 -5.36 0.08
C TRP A 216 7.59 -6.38 -0.15
N LEU A 217 7.28 -7.64 0.11
CA LEU A 217 8.20 -8.77 0.09
C LEU A 217 7.61 -9.93 -0.73
N THR A 218 8.48 -10.67 -1.41
CA THR A 218 8.19 -11.97 -2.01
C THR A 218 9.15 -13.04 -1.47
N ILE A 219 8.86 -14.32 -1.71
CA ILE A 219 9.74 -15.44 -1.35
C ILE A 219 10.64 -15.76 -2.55
N SER A 220 11.95 -15.65 -2.37
CA SER A 220 12.94 -15.74 -3.46
C SER A 220 12.86 -17.00 -4.32
N THR A 221 12.49 -18.13 -3.72
CA THR A 221 12.43 -19.44 -4.39
C THR A 221 10.99 -19.93 -4.61
N GLY A 222 10.03 -19.02 -4.53
CA GLY A 222 8.61 -19.30 -4.63
C GLY A 222 7.98 -19.78 -3.32
N SER A 223 6.70 -19.50 -3.18
CA SER A 223 5.93 -19.68 -1.95
C SER A 223 5.88 -21.11 -1.42
N LYS A 224 5.93 -22.14 -2.29
CA LYS A 224 5.94 -23.55 -1.83
C LYS A 224 7.11 -23.90 -0.92
N THR A 225 8.21 -23.14 -0.98
CA THR A 225 9.45 -23.41 -0.24
C THR A 225 9.23 -23.54 1.26
N TYR A 226 8.35 -22.74 1.86
CA TYR A 226 8.12 -22.83 3.30
C TYR A 226 7.39 -24.13 3.69
N ILE A 227 6.53 -24.65 2.80
CA ILE A 227 5.83 -25.91 3.00
C ILE A 227 6.83 -27.06 2.95
N ASP A 228 7.70 -27.07 1.93
CA ASP A 228 8.75 -28.08 1.79
C ASP A 228 9.65 -28.14 3.03
N LYS A 229 9.95 -26.98 3.63
CA LYS A 229 10.72 -26.92 4.88
C LYS A 229 9.96 -27.43 6.10
N VAL A 230 8.67 -27.12 6.23
CA VAL A 230 7.85 -27.62 7.35
C VAL A 230 7.71 -29.14 7.31
N LEU A 231 7.58 -29.70 6.11
CA LEU A 231 7.39 -31.15 5.92
C LEU A 231 8.68 -31.94 5.96
N LYS A 232 9.84 -31.29 5.99
CA LYS A 232 11.13 -31.97 6.06
C LYS A 232 11.20 -32.81 7.35
N GLY A 233 11.17 -34.13 7.19
CA GLY A 233 11.17 -35.08 8.31
C GLY A 233 9.80 -35.34 8.94
N PHE A 234 8.71 -34.84 8.36
CA PHE A 234 7.35 -35.18 8.80
C PHE A 234 7.02 -36.65 8.45
N PRO A 235 6.42 -37.44 9.36
CA PRO A 235 6.14 -38.85 9.10
C PRO A 235 5.20 -39.03 7.90
N SER A 236 5.65 -39.78 6.89
CA SER A 236 4.88 -39.98 5.65
C SER A 236 3.55 -40.70 5.88
N ASN A 237 3.45 -41.56 6.91
CA ASN A 237 2.22 -42.24 7.30
C ASN A 237 1.20 -41.31 8.00
N HIS A 238 1.60 -40.11 8.41
CA HIS A 238 0.73 -39.08 8.99
C HIS A 238 0.24 -38.07 7.95
N LEU A 239 0.73 -38.18 6.70
CA LEU A 239 0.34 -37.32 5.59
C LEU A 239 -0.60 -38.08 4.64
N ARG A 240 -1.83 -37.62 4.49
CA ARG A 240 -2.87 -38.24 3.65
C ARG A 240 -3.26 -37.30 2.50
N LEU A 241 -2.58 -37.45 1.37
CA LEU A 241 -2.95 -36.78 0.11
C LEU A 241 -4.08 -37.53 -0.60
N ASN A 242 -4.76 -36.87 -1.53
CA ASN A 242 -5.90 -37.43 -2.28
C ASN A 242 -6.96 -38.07 -1.35
N THR A 243 -7.14 -37.49 -0.16
CA THR A 243 -8.02 -38.02 0.88
C THR A 243 -9.03 -36.96 1.26
N THR A 244 -10.16 -36.94 0.55
CA THR A 244 -11.26 -36.01 0.79
C THR A 244 -12.01 -36.40 2.06
N VAL A 245 -12.06 -35.47 3.01
CA VAL A 245 -12.96 -35.56 4.18
C VAL A 245 -14.33 -35.07 3.76
N THR A 246 -15.35 -35.90 3.98
CA THR A 246 -16.73 -35.64 3.56
C THR A 246 -17.64 -35.25 4.72
N ALA A 247 -17.37 -35.75 5.92
CA ALA A 247 -18.14 -35.39 7.11
C ALA A 247 -17.34 -35.50 8.42
N VAL A 248 -17.80 -34.79 9.44
CA VAL A 248 -17.33 -34.91 10.83
C VAL A 248 -18.53 -35.15 11.75
N THR A 249 -18.40 -36.10 12.66
CA THR A 249 -19.40 -36.40 13.72
C THR A 249 -18.72 -36.54 15.08
N ASN A 250 -19.44 -36.23 16.16
CA ASN A 250 -18.96 -36.51 17.51
C ASN A 250 -19.43 -37.87 18.01
N GLU A 251 -18.56 -38.54 18.75
CA GLU A 251 -18.89 -39.74 19.52
C GLU A 251 -19.39 -39.37 20.92
N THR A 252 -20.06 -40.32 21.57
CA THR A 252 -20.57 -40.15 22.94
C THR A 252 -19.48 -39.99 24.00
N ASP A 253 -18.26 -40.46 23.70
CA ASP A 253 -17.08 -40.33 24.56
C ASP A 253 -16.32 -39.00 24.37
N GLY A 254 -16.84 -38.10 23.54
CA GLY A 254 -16.26 -36.78 23.26
C GLY A 254 -15.23 -36.75 22.14
N ARG A 255 -14.83 -37.90 21.58
CA ARG A 255 -13.95 -37.95 20.41
C ARG A 255 -14.68 -37.54 19.14
N VAL A 256 -13.91 -37.22 18.13
CA VAL A 256 -14.40 -36.76 16.83
C VAL A 256 -14.08 -37.82 15.78
N ARG A 257 -15.13 -38.27 15.07
CA ARG A 257 -15.00 -39.18 13.92
C ARG A 257 -14.92 -38.38 12.63
N LEU A 258 -13.84 -38.64 11.90
CA LEU A 258 -13.59 -38.09 10.57
C LEU A 258 -14.03 -39.11 9.52
N HIS A 259 -14.96 -38.73 8.64
CA HIS A 259 -15.43 -39.56 7.54
C HIS A 259 -14.77 -39.11 6.24
N MET A 260 -14.23 -40.09 5.51
CA MET A 260 -13.53 -39.88 4.25
C MET A 260 -14.31 -40.49 3.09
N GLU A 261 -13.97 -40.06 1.88
CA GLU A 261 -14.48 -40.69 0.66
C GLU A 261 -14.18 -42.20 0.62
N GLY A 262 -15.11 -42.98 0.05
CA GLY A 262 -15.03 -44.44 0.02
C GLY A 262 -15.41 -45.14 1.34
N GLY A 263 -16.08 -44.43 2.26
CA GLY A 263 -16.66 -45.01 3.48
C GLY A 263 -15.67 -45.29 4.61
N LYS A 264 -14.41 -44.84 4.48
CA LYS A 264 -13.41 -44.96 5.53
C LYS A 264 -13.71 -43.93 6.64
N SER A 265 -13.52 -44.32 7.89
CA SER A 265 -13.60 -43.38 9.02
C SER A 265 -12.50 -43.63 10.04
N GLU A 266 -12.09 -42.59 10.74
CA GLU A 266 -11.05 -42.65 11.76
C GLU A 266 -11.39 -41.73 12.94
N LEU A 267 -11.04 -42.15 14.15
CA LEU A 267 -11.27 -41.39 15.38
C LEU A 267 -10.05 -40.56 15.76
N PHE A 268 -10.34 -39.34 16.22
CA PHE A 268 -9.39 -38.35 16.70
C PHE A 268 -9.90 -37.72 18.00
N ASP A 269 -8.98 -37.29 18.86
CA ASP A 269 -9.32 -36.54 20.07
C ASP A 269 -9.63 -35.07 19.75
N HIS A 270 -9.16 -34.58 18.60
CA HIS A 270 -9.39 -33.22 18.13
C HIS A 270 -9.30 -33.14 16.60
N VAL A 271 -10.17 -32.32 15.99
CA VAL A 271 -10.14 -32.04 14.54
C VAL A 271 -10.02 -30.54 14.31
N ILE A 272 -9.04 -30.13 13.51
CA ILE A 272 -8.87 -28.78 13.01
C ILE A 272 -9.34 -28.76 11.55
N LEU A 273 -10.44 -28.08 11.29
CA LEU A 273 -10.92 -27.81 9.93
C LEU A 273 -10.21 -26.56 9.41
N ALA A 274 -9.13 -26.77 8.65
CA ALA A 274 -8.29 -25.76 8.02
C ALA A 274 -8.63 -25.55 6.53
N THR A 275 -9.93 -25.62 6.21
CA THR A 275 -10.49 -25.48 4.85
C THR A 275 -11.13 -24.10 4.64
N HIS A 276 -11.70 -23.85 3.46
CA HIS A 276 -12.60 -22.70 3.29
C HIS A 276 -13.83 -22.83 4.21
N GLY A 277 -14.46 -21.69 4.56
CA GLY A 277 -15.55 -21.67 5.53
C GLY A 277 -16.81 -22.41 5.05
N ASP A 278 -17.12 -22.33 3.76
CA ASP A 278 -18.19 -23.10 3.12
C ASP A 278 -17.90 -24.61 3.13
N GLN A 279 -16.64 -25.00 2.88
CA GLN A 279 -16.20 -26.40 2.98
C GLN A 279 -16.27 -26.90 4.42
N ALA A 280 -15.83 -26.10 5.39
CA ALA A 280 -15.91 -26.44 6.80
C ALA A 280 -17.38 -26.66 7.23
N TYR A 281 -18.28 -25.76 6.81
CA TYR A 281 -19.71 -25.92 7.03
C TYR A 281 -20.27 -27.18 6.36
N SER A 282 -19.87 -27.46 5.12
CA SER A 282 -20.28 -28.68 4.41
C SER A 282 -19.86 -29.95 5.15
N ILE A 283 -18.63 -30.00 5.68
CA ILE A 283 -18.08 -31.15 6.41
C ILE A 283 -18.83 -31.38 7.72
N ILE A 284 -19.19 -30.33 8.46
CA ILE A 284 -19.91 -30.50 9.73
C ILE A 284 -21.43 -30.58 9.56
N ARG A 285 -21.97 -30.35 8.36
CA ARG A 285 -23.39 -30.02 8.14
C ARG A 285 -24.38 -30.98 8.78
N SER A 286 -24.08 -32.28 8.75
CA SER A 286 -24.93 -33.33 9.30
C SER A 286 -24.91 -33.39 10.83
N SER A 287 -23.88 -32.86 11.48
CA SER A 287 -23.71 -32.85 12.94
C SER A 287 -23.66 -31.44 13.53
N ALA A 288 -23.92 -30.40 12.72
CA ALA A 288 -23.79 -29.02 13.12
C ALA A 288 -24.82 -28.66 14.20
N THR A 289 -24.37 -27.96 15.26
CA THR A 289 -25.28 -27.33 16.21
C THR A 289 -26.00 -26.15 15.57
N GLU A 290 -27.05 -25.63 16.21
CA GLU A 290 -27.76 -24.47 15.69
C GLU A 290 -26.86 -23.22 15.68
N GLU A 291 -26.01 -23.02 16.69
CA GLU A 291 -25.01 -21.95 16.70
C GLU A 291 -24.02 -22.09 15.54
N GLU A 292 -23.46 -23.29 15.32
CA GLU A 292 -22.54 -23.55 14.21
C GLU A 292 -23.20 -23.30 12.86
N ARG A 293 -24.44 -23.74 12.68
CA ARG A 293 -25.23 -23.49 11.47
C ARG A 293 -25.42 -21.99 11.25
N SER A 294 -25.85 -21.27 12.28
CA SER A 294 -26.16 -19.84 12.20
C SER A 294 -24.94 -19.01 11.80
N ILE A 295 -23.74 -19.40 12.26
CA ILE A 295 -22.47 -18.71 12.02
C ILE A 295 -21.88 -19.15 10.68
N LEU A 296 -21.66 -20.45 10.48
CA LEU A 296 -20.84 -20.97 9.39
C LEU A 296 -21.50 -20.87 8.00
N GLN A 297 -22.84 -20.83 7.94
CA GLN A 297 -23.57 -20.67 6.67
C GLN A 297 -23.31 -19.33 5.96
N ASN A 298 -22.78 -18.33 6.68
CA ASN A 298 -22.49 -17.01 6.12
C ASN A 298 -21.22 -17.01 5.28
N PHE A 299 -20.27 -17.91 5.55
CA PHE A 299 -19.00 -17.94 4.83
C PHE A 299 -19.20 -18.62 3.48
N ARG A 300 -19.11 -17.82 2.41
CA ARG A 300 -19.21 -18.29 1.02
C ARG A 300 -17.92 -17.97 0.29
N THR A 301 -17.63 -18.73 -0.75
CA THR A 301 -16.50 -18.46 -1.65
C THR A 301 -16.96 -18.25 -3.09
N THR A 302 -16.16 -17.53 -3.85
CA THR A 302 -16.23 -17.47 -5.32
C THR A 302 -15.04 -18.17 -5.94
N GLU A 303 -15.29 -18.85 -7.04
CA GLU A 303 -14.26 -19.51 -7.83
C GLU A 303 -13.70 -18.54 -8.89
N ASN A 304 -12.38 -18.43 -8.92
CA ASN A 304 -11.62 -17.60 -9.85
C ASN A 304 -10.57 -18.47 -10.56
N GLU A 305 -10.42 -18.25 -11.86
CA GLU A 305 -9.40 -18.93 -12.68
C GLU A 305 -8.15 -18.06 -12.76
N ALA A 306 -6.97 -18.64 -12.52
CA ALA A 306 -5.67 -18.03 -12.79
C ALA A 306 -5.00 -18.73 -13.98
N VAL A 307 -4.57 -17.95 -14.97
CA VAL A 307 -3.92 -18.43 -16.18
C VAL A 307 -2.49 -17.93 -16.22
N LEU A 308 -1.52 -18.84 -16.29
CA LEU A 308 -0.11 -18.54 -16.47
C LEU A 308 0.21 -18.47 -17.97
N HIS A 309 0.69 -17.33 -18.46
CA HIS A 309 0.95 -17.11 -19.90
C HIS A 309 1.99 -16.02 -20.19
N SER A 310 2.22 -15.78 -21.48
CA SER A 310 3.07 -14.70 -22.02
C SER A 310 2.36 -13.81 -23.05
N ASP A 311 1.02 -13.76 -23.03
CA ASP A 311 0.24 -12.88 -23.92
C ASP A 311 0.17 -11.42 -23.41
N PRO A 312 0.78 -10.44 -24.11
CA PRO A 312 0.73 -9.03 -23.73
C PRO A 312 -0.62 -8.37 -24.02
N SER A 313 -1.57 -9.04 -24.70
CA SER A 313 -2.92 -8.51 -24.91
C SER A 313 -3.71 -8.35 -23.61
N LEU A 314 -3.30 -9.05 -22.55
CA LEU A 314 -3.81 -8.94 -21.18
C LEU A 314 -2.94 -8.02 -20.32
N MET A 315 -2.29 -7.03 -20.92
CA MET A 315 -1.58 -5.94 -20.24
C MET A 315 -2.11 -4.59 -20.74
N PRO A 316 -1.88 -3.49 -19.99
CA PRO A 316 -2.18 -2.14 -20.48
C PRO A 316 -1.51 -1.87 -21.83
N LYS A 317 -2.16 -1.10 -22.70
CA LYS A 317 -1.62 -0.72 -24.03
C LYS A 317 -0.40 0.19 -23.88
N SER A 318 -0.44 1.11 -22.92
CA SER A 318 0.71 1.93 -22.57
C SER A 318 1.70 1.17 -21.71
N LEU A 319 2.93 0.98 -22.20
CA LEU A 319 4.03 0.41 -21.42
C LEU A 319 4.31 1.22 -20.14
N ALA A 320 4.05 2.53 -20.15
CA ALA A 320 4.21 3.38 -18.97
C ALA A 320 3.17 3.08 -17.87
N ALA A 321 2.07 2.40 -18.20
CA ALA A 321 1.08 1.93 -17.24
C ALA A 321 1.37 0.50 -16.72
N TRP A 322 2.37 -0.20 -17.27
CA TRP A 322 2.72 -1.54 -16.81
C TRP A 322 3.17 -1.47 -15.35
N SER A 323 2.44 -2.21 -14.53
CA SER A 323 2.63 -2.27 -13.09
C SER A 323 2.75 -3.72 -12.64
N SER A 324 3.00 -3.94 -11.36
CA SER A 324 2.99 -5.27 -10.76
C SER A 324 1.59 -5.90 -10.86
N TRP A 325 0.54 -5.10 -10.66
CA TRP A 325 -0.86 -5.51 -10.72
C TRP A 325 -1.59 -4.63 -11.73
N ASN A 326 -2.20 -5.23 -12.74
CA ASN A 326 -2.83 -4.51 -13.85
C ASN A 326 -4.30 -4.90 -13.93
N TYR A 327 -5.16 -4.00 -13.50
CA TYR A 327 -6.60 -4.17 -13.53
C TYR A 327 -7.13 -3.89 -14.94
N LEU A 328 -7.85 -4.86 -15.53
CA LEU A 328 -8.43 -4.73 -16.85
C LEU A 328 -9.95 -4.76 -16.77
N ALA A 329 -10.61 -3.79 -17.41
CA ALA A 329 -12.07 -3.77 -17.48
C ALA A 329 -12.60 -3.17 -18.79
N THR A 330 -13.85 -3.48 -19.09
CA THR A 330 -14.62 -2.93 -20.20
C THR A 330 -15.89 -2.24 -19.68
N SER A 331 -16.26 -1.15 -20.31
CA SER A 331 -17.40 -0.30 -20.02
C SER A 331 -18.58 -0.60 -20.96
N PRO A 332 -19.84 -0.38 -20.52
CA PRO A 332 -20.21 -0.07 -19.14
C PRO A 332 -19.90 -1.27 -18.23
N TRP A 333 -19.72 -1.03 -16.92
CA TRP A 333 -19.87 -2.10 -15.93
C TRP A 333 -21.19 -2.80 -16.26
N PRO A 334 -21.17 -4.10 -16.59
CA PRO A 334 -22.29 -4.67 -17.29
C PRO A 334 -23.51 -4.73 -16.36
N ARG A 335 -24.50 -3.88 -16.64
CA ARG A 335 -25.85 -4.02 -16.10
C ARG A 335 -26.62 -5.02 -16.97
N GLY A 336 -26.39 -6.32 -16.80
CA GLY A 336 -27.17 -7.34 -17.50
C GLY A 336 -26.64 -8.77 -17.42
N GLU A 337 -27.53 -9.75 -17.56
CA GLU A 337 -27.21 -11.18 -17.58
C GLU A 337 -26.33 -11.53 -18.79
N GLY A 338 -25.23 -12.26 -18.55
CA GLY A 338 -24.36 -12.81 -19.60
C GLY A 338 -22.94 -12.22 -19.68
N TYR A 339 -22.64 -11.16 -18.93
CA TYR A 339 -21.26 -10.68 -18.79
C TYR A 339 -20.56 -11.35 -17.60
N THR A 340 -19.23 -11.54 -17.72
CA THR A 340 -18.40 -12.08 -16.65
C THR A 340 -18.40 -11.13 -15.46
N ASP A 341 -19.24 -11.44 -14.45
CA ASP A 341 -19.27 -10.90 -13.09
C ASP A 341 -17.97 -11.25 -12.32
N ARG A 342 -16.81 -10.97 -12.91
CA ARG A 342 -15.50 -11.39 -12.41
C ARG A 342 -14.47 -10.31 -12.66
N VAL A 343 -13.55 -10.20 -11.72
CA VAL A 343 -12.44 -9.27 -11.82
C VAL A 343 -11.32 -9.84 -12.68
N CYS A 344 -10.83 -9.04 -13.63
CA CYS A 344 -9.64 -9.36 -14.39
C CYS A 344 -8.42 -8.60 -13.88
N VAL A 345 -7.42 -9.33 -13.38
CA VAL A 345 -6.14 -8.74 -12.94
C VAL A 345 -5.00 -9.52 -13.53
N THR A 346 -4.06 -8.83 -14.17
CA THR A 346 -2.80 -9.43 -14.62
C THR A 346 -1.68 -9.07 -13.66
N TYR A 347 -1.09 -10.10 -13.05
CA TYR A 347 0.13 -10.03 -12.24
C TYR A 347 1.35 -10.16 -13.16
N ASN A 348 2.21 -9.15 -13.12
CA ASN A 348 3.47 -9.14 -13.86
C ASN A 348 4.57 -9.78 -13.01
N MET A 349 4.80 -11.08 -13.22
CA MET A 349 5.71 -11.89 -12.39
C MET A 349 7.17 -11.55 -12.62
N ASN A 350 7.51 -10.93 -13.75
CA ASN A 350 8.85 -10.38 -13.96
C ASN A 350 9.20 -9.33 -12.90
N THR A 351 8.23 -8.50 -12.53
CA THR A 351 8.41 -7.47 -11.50
C THR A 351 8.20 -8.03 -10.10
N LEU A 352 7.16 -8.85 -9.89
CA LEU A 352 6.81 -9.37 -8.56
C LEU A 352 7.79 -10.41 -7.99
N GLN A 353 8.43 -11.20 -8.86
CA GLN A 353 9.36 -12.25 -8.47
C GLN A 353 10.76 -12.07 -9.07
N HIS A 354 11.05 -10.90 -9.63
CA HIS A 354 12.35 -10.59 -10.26
C HIS A 354 12.75 -11.58 -11.36
N ILE A 355 11.75 -12.11 -12.10
CA ILE A 355 12.01 -13.07 -13.18
C ILE A 355 12.57 -12.32 -14.40
N PRO A 356 13.81 -12.64 -14.85
CA PRO A 356 14.48 -11.85 -15.88
C PRO A 356 13.78 -11.96 -17.24
N ARG A 357 13.30 -10.83 -17.76
CA ARG A 357 12.60 -10.76 -19.05
C ARG A 357 13.46 -11.21 -20.23
N GLU A 358 14.76 -10.99 -20.18
CA GLU A 358 15.69 -11.40 -21.26
C GLU A 358 15.69 -12.91 -21.48
N ALA A 359 15.62 -13.70 -20.40
CA ALA A 359 15.66 -15.15 -20.47
C ALA A 359 14.28 -15.78 -20.70
N PHE A 360 13.22 -15.19 -20.12
CA PHE A 360 11.88 -15.82 -20.08
C PHE A 360 10.83 -15.12 -20.95
N GLY A 361 11.08 -13.88 -21.36
CA GLY A 361 10.06 -12.98 -21.89
C GLY A 361 9.08 -12.51 -20.81
N ASP A 362 7.87 -12.15 -21.23
CA ASP A 362 6.80 -11.78 -20.32
C ASP A 362 6.27 -13.01 -19.58
N VAL A 363 6.35 -12.98 -18.25
CA VAL A 363 5.81 -14.02 -17.37
C VAL A 363 4.64 -13.40 -16.61
N LEU A 364 3.43 -13.76 -17.02
CA LEU A 364 2.20 -13.14 -16.57
C LEU A 364 1.28 -14.19 -15.94
N VAL A 365 0.60 -13.81 -14.87
CA VAL A 365 -0.52 -14.58 -14.32
C VAL A 365 -1.75 -13.70 -14.39
N THR A 366 -2.75 -14.08 -15.19
CA THR A 366 -4.01 -13.34 -15.27
C THR A 366 -5.13 -14.09 -14.57
N LEU A 367 -5.75 -13.42 -13.62
CA LEU A 367 -6.96 -13.86 -12.95
C LEU A 367 -8.18 -13.48 -13.80
N ASN A 368 -9.09 -14.42 -14.06
CA ASN A 368 -10.30 -14.30 -14.87
C ASN A 368 -10.13 -13.38 -16.10
N PRO A 369 -9.37 -13.82 -17.12
CA PRO A 369 -9.04 -12.97 -18.25
C PRO A 369 -10.30 -12.44 -18.97
N VAL A 370 -10.32 -11.13 -19.29
CA VAL A 370 -11.46 -10.48 -20.00
C VAL A 370 -11.68 -11.03 -21.41
N HIS A 371 -10.66 -11.64 -22.00
CA HIS A 371 -10.70 -12.38 -23.25
C HIS A 371 -9.70 -13.53 -23.18
N GLU A 372 -9.94 -14.62 -23.90
CA GLU A 372 -9.03 -15.78 -23.87
C GLU A 372 -7.61 -15.41 -24.32
N PRO A 373 -6.56 -15.72 -23.53
CA PRO A 373 -5.18 -15.51 -23.96
C PRO A 373 -4.85 -16.42 -25.14
N ASN A 374 -3.87 -15.99 -25.94
CA ASN A 374 -3.34 -16.80 -27.03
C ASN A 374 -2.96 -18.22 -26.55
N PRO A 375 -3.60 -19.29 -27.04
CA PRO A 375 -3.36 -20.65 -26.55
C PRO A 375 -1.90 -21.10 -26.65
N LYS A 376 -1.12 -20.51 -27.58
CA LYS A 376 0.30 -20.84 -27.77
C LYS A 376 1.21 -20.27 -26.66
N THR A 377 0.74 -19.30 -25.89
CA THR A 377 1.53 -18.67 -24.82
C THR A 377 1.11 -19.14 -23.43
N VAL A 378 0.01 -19.90 -23.31
CA VAL A 378 -0.49 -20.44 -22.04
C VAL A 378 0.36 -21.63 -21.61
N GLN A 379 0.78 -21.63 -20.33
CA GLN A 379 1.54 -22.71 -19.71
C GLN A 379 0.77 -23.43 -18.59
N GLY A 380 -0.28 -22.82 -18.05
CA GLY A 380 -1.08 -23.44 -17.00
C GLY A 380 -2.36 -22.70 -16.70
N ARG A 381 -3.35 -23.44 -16.20
CA ARG A 381 -4.64 -22.93 -15.72
C ARG A 381 -4.92 -23.54 -14.36
N TYR A 382 -5.34 -22.71 -13.42
CA TYR A 382 -5.54 -23.10 -12.03
C TYR A 382 -6.83 -22.47 -11.51
N SER A 383 -7.57 -23.21 -10.69
CA SER A 383 -8.78 -22.71 -10.04
C SER A 383 -8.53 -22.45 -8.56
N TYR A 384 -8.99 -21.30 -8.09
CA TYR A 384 -8.82 -20.80 -6.73
C TYR A 384 -10.15 -20.30 -6.17
N ARG A 385 -10.31 -20.36 -4.85
CA ARG A 385 -11.54 -19.95 -4.16
C ARG A 385 -11.26 -18.81 -3.19
N HIS A 386 -11.94 -17.69 -3.38
CA HIS A 386 -11.75 -16.50 -2.55
C HIS A 386 -12.98 -16.26 -1.65
N PRO A 387 -12.81 -15.89 -0.37
CA PRO A 387 -13.93 -15.58 0.50
C PRO A 387 -14.71 -14.35 0.04
N LEU A 388 -16.04 -14.42 0.10
CA LEU A 388 -16.91 -13.27 -0.08
C LEU A 388 -17.08 -12.51 1.23
N TYR A 389 -16.95 -11.19 1.18
CA TYR A 389 -17.13 -10.32 2.35
C TYR A 389 -18.44 -9.56 2.24
N THR A 390 -19.33 -9.83 3.20
CA THR A 390 -20.63 -9.16 3.36
C THR A 390 -20.79 -8.74 4.81
N PRO A 391 -21.75 -7.87 5.16
CA PRO A 391 -22.03 -7.54 6.56
C PRO A 391 -22.33 -8.79 7.41
N GLY A 392 -23.00 -9.79 6.81
CA GLY A 392 -23.28 -11.07 7.47
C GLY A 392 -22.02 -11.85 7.85
N VAL A 393 -20.99 -11.84 6.98
CA VAL A 393 -19.69 -12.46 7.26
C VAL A 393 -18.99 -11.76 8.41
N ILE A 394 -18.98 -10.42 8.44
CA ILE A 394 -18.32 -9.67 9.53
C ILE A 394 -18.98 -9.97 10.88
N ARG A 395 -20.32 -10.03 10.93
CA ARG A 395 -21.04 -10.46 12.15
C ARG A 395 -20.72 -11.89 12.55
N ALA A 396 -20.66 -12.81 11.58
CA ALA A 396 -20.32 -14.20 11.84
C ALA A 396 -18.89 -14.34 12.39
N GLN A 397 -17.92 -13.56 11.88
CA GLN A 397 -16.54 -13.55 12.39
C GLN A 397 -16.46 -13.17 13.87
N GLN A 398 -17.22 -12.14 14.29
CA GLN A 398 -17.29 -11.72 15.69
C GLN A 398 -17.86 -12.79 16.63
N GLN A 399 -18.61 -13.75 16.08
CA GLN A 399 -19.23 -14.83 16.84
C GLN A 399 -18.44 -16.14 16.80
N LEU A 400 -17.32 -16.21 16.06
CA LEU A 400 -16.56 -17.46 15.90
C LEU A 400 -16.09 -18.06 17.23
N SER A 401 -15.73 -17.23 18.22
CA SER A 401 -15.30 -17.71 19.54
C SER A 401 -16.36 -18.58 20.24
N LYS A 402 -17.65 -18.42 19.91
CA LYS A 402 -18.74 -19.20 20.49
C LYS A 402 -18.74 -20.67 20.06
N ILE A 403 -18.12 -21.00 18.93
CA ILE A 403 -18.12 -22.36 18.36
C ILE A 403 -16.74 -23.02 18.34
N GLN A 404 -15.68 -22.29 18.72
CA GLN A 404 -14.32 -22.81 18.73
C GLN A 404 -14.11 -23.81 19.87
N ASN A 405 -13.69 -25.03 19.53
CA ASN A 405 -13.27 -26.06 20.49
C ASN A 405 -14.34 -26.42 21.55
N THR A 406 -15.63 -26.28 21.23
CA THR A 406 -16.72 -26.63 22.15
C THR A 406 -16.96 -28.14 22.20
N ARG A 407 -16.66 -28.84 21.10
CA ARG A 407 -16.86 -30.29 20.92
C ARG A 407 -15.67 -30.99 20.27
N GLY A 408 -14.44 -30.54 20.55
CA GLY A 408 -13.21 -31.10 19.96
C GLY A 408 -13.00 -30.75 18.48
N ILE A 409 -13.76 -29.79 17.95
CA ILE A 409 -13.62 -29.27 16.57
C ILE A 409 -13.17 -27.81 16.64
N SER A 410 -12.19 -27.46 15.83
CA SER A 410 -11.73 -26.07 15.68
C SER A 410 -11.72 -25.66 14.21
N TYR A 411 -12.01 -24.39 13.96
CA TYR A 411 -12.12 -23.83 12.62
C TYR A 411 -10.95 -22.86 12.39
N ALA A 412 -10.22 -23.04 11.30
CA ALA A 412 -9.10 -22.17 10.92
C ALA A 412 -9.12 -21.93 9.41
N GLY A 413 -8.69 -20.76 8.98
CA GLY A 413 -8.65 -20.39 7.57
C GLY A 413 -8.61 -18.88 7.38
N ALA A 414 -8.23 -18.45 6.18
CA ALA A 414 -8.12 -17.02 5.87
C ALA A 414 -9.44 -16.25 6.08
N TRP A 415 -10.57 -16.95 5.92
CA TRP A 415 -11.93 -16.44 6.12
C TRP A 415 -12.25 -16.04 7.58
N THR A 416 -11.40 -16.37 8.55
CA THR A 416 -11.57 -15.90 9.95
C THR A 416 -11.08 -14.46 10.16
N GLY A 417 -10.43 -13.85 9.17
CA GLY A 417 -9.95 -12.47 9.18
C GLY A 417 -10.25 -11.76 7.85
N TYR A 418 -9.29 -11.04 7.27
CA TYR A 418 -9.48 -10.30 6.00
C TYR A 418 -9.37 -11.16 4.74
N GLY A 419 -9.03 -12.44 4.85
CA GLY A 419 -9.00 -13.36 3.71
C GLY A 419 -7.60 -13.53 3.11
N PHE A 420 -6.58 -12.99 3.76
CA PHE A 420 -5.18 -13.04 3.32
C PHE A 420 -4.42 -14.18 3.99
N HIS A 421 -3.18 -14.37 3.52
CA HIS A 421 -2.34 -15.47 3.98
C HIS A 421 -1.98 -15.34 5.47
N GLU A 422 -1.73 -14.13 5.97
CA GLU A 422 -1.51 -13.88 7.40
C GLU A 422 -2.73 -14.29 8.24
N ASP A 423 -3.95 -13.98 7.80
CA ASP A 423 -5.18 -14.33 8.53
C ASP A 423 -5.29 -15.85 8.66
N GLY A 424 -5.07 -16.56 7.55
CA GLY A 424 -5.10 -18.02 7.54
C GLY A 424 -4.00 -18.61 8.40
N PHE A 425 -2.76 -18.15 8.22
CA PHE A 425 -1.60 -18.63 8.98
C PHE A 425 -1.78 -18.40 10.49
N SER A 426 -2.18 -17.19 10.88
CA SER A 426 -2.41 -16.80 12.27
C SER A 426 -3.56 -17.57 12.90
N SER A 427 -4.65 -17.82 12.16
CA SER A 427 -5.77 -18.63 12.66
C SER A 427 -5.35 -20.07 13.00
N GLY A 428 -4.48 -20.67 12.17
CA GLY A 428 -3.93 -22.01 12.41
C GLY A 428 -2.99 -22.06 13.63
N LEU A 429 -2.11 -21.06 13.76
CA LEU A 429 -1.28 -20.91 14.96
C LEU A 429 -2.13 -20.75 16.21
N ARG A 430 -3.15 -19.90 16.16
CA ARG A 430 -4.03 -19.62 17.30
C ARG A 430 -4.72 -20.88 17.80
N VAL A 431 -5.30 -21.67 16.89
CA VAL A 431 -5.92 -22.96 17.26
C VAL A 431 -4.90 -23.91 17.90
N ALA A 432 -3.69 -24.02 17.34
CA ALA A 432 -2.65 -24.88 17.91
C ALA A 432 -2.20 -24.43 19.31
N VAL A 433 -2.06 -23.13 19.54
CA VAL A 433 -1.62 -22.56 20.82
C VAL A 433 -2.74 -22.61 21.86
N GLU A 434 -3.92 -22.05 21.56
CA GLU A 434 -4.99 -21.86 22.52
C GLU A 434 -5.75 -23.15 22.84
N HIS A 435 -5.99 -24.01 21.84
CA HIS A 435 -6.83 -25.20 22.04
C HIS A 435 -6.03 -26.47 22.37
N LEU A 436 -4.75 -26.49 21.99
CA LEU A 436 -3.88 -27.66 22.10
C LEU A 436 -2.55 -27.37 22.82
N GLY A 437 -2.30 -26.14 23.28
CA GLY A 437 -1.14 -25.84 24.10
C GLY A 437 0.21 -25.89 23.37
N ALA A 438 0.23 -25.70 22.06
CA ALA A 438 1.47 -25.58 21.30
C ALA A 438 2.26 -24.35 21.79
N SER A 439 3.59 -24.46 21.82
CA SER A 439 4.47 -23.32 22.09
C SER A 439 5.11 -22.83 20.78
N ILE A 440 5.07 -21.52 20.57
CA ILE A 440 5.68 -20.87 19.40
C ILE A 440 6.89 -20.03 19.83
N PRO A 441 7.97 -19.96 19.02
CA PRO A 441 9.23 -19.30 19.38
C PRO A 441 9.22 -17.77 19.12
N PHE A 442 8.05 -17.14 19.16
CA PHE A 442 7.85 -15.70 19.00
C PHE A 442 6.52 -15.29 19.62
N GLU A 443 6.38 -14.00 19.91
CA GLU A 443 5.12 -13.43 20.40
C GLU A 443 4.09 -13.39 19.26
N PHE A 444 2.92 -13.97 19.50
CA PHE A 444 1.79 -13.88 18.57
C PHE A 444 1.28 -12.45 18.52
N ARG A 445 1.09 -11.90 17.32
CA ARG A 445 0.56 -10.55 17.12
C ARG A 445 -0.73 -10.56 16.32
N ASP A 446 -1.72 -9.80 16.76
CA ASP A 446 -2.93 -9.60 15.97
C ASP A 446 -2.65 -8.63 14.81
N SER A 447 -2.80 -9.11 13.57
CA SER A 447 -2.61 -8.31 12.36
C SER A 447 -3.80 -7.39 12.03
N THR A 448 -4.96 -7.60 12.66
CA THR A 448 -6.19 -6.84 12.34
C THR A 448 -6.15 -5.39 12.85
N CYS A 449 -5.37 -5.11 13.88
CA CYS A 449 -5.21 -3.78 14.49
C CYS A 449 -3.74 -3.37 14.63
N GLY A 450 -2.88 -3.71 13.65
CA GLY A 450 -1.44 -3.43 13.70
C GLY A 450 -1.06 -1.95 13.91
N ARG A 451 -1.94 -1.02 13.51
CA ARG A 451 -1.77 0.44 13.70
C ARG A 451 -2.56 1.01 14.89
N GLY A 452 -3.09 0.14 15.76
CA GLY A 452 -3.99 0.49 16.84
C GLY A 452 -5.46 0.51 16.43
N GLU A 453 -6.35 0.69 17.40
CA GLU A 453 -7.81 0.59 17.20
C GLU A 453 -8.41 1.83 16.52
N LYS A 454 -7.84 3.01 16.75
CA LYS A 454 -8.36 4.28 16.21
C LYS A 454 -7.22 5.14 15.64
N PRO A 455 -7.42 5.79 14.48
CA PRO A 455 -6.41 6.68 13.91
C PRO A 455 -6.26 7.95 14.75
N SER A 456 -5.02 8.29 15.11
CA SER A 456 -4.69 9.61 15.65
C SER A 456 -4.39 10.56 14.49
N LEU A 457 -5.00 11.76 14.53
CA LEU A 457 -4.73 12.81 13.56
C LEU A 457 -3.78 13.82 14.19
N THR A 458 -2.74 14.20 13.45
CA THR A 458 -1.82 15.26 13.81
C THR A 458 -2.40 16.62 13.43
N PHE A 459 -1.81 17.70 13.94
CA PHE A 459 -2.18 19.07 13.56
C PHE A 459 -2.08 19.31 12.04
N VAL A 460 -1.10 18.68 11.38
CA VAL A 460 -0.92 18.75 9.92
C VAL A 460 -2.10 18.13 9.19
N ASP A 461 -2.62 17.00 9.68
CA ASP A 461 -3.78 16.33 9.09
C ASP A 461 -5.04 17.21 9.17
N TYR A 462 -5.22 17.94 10.27
CA TYR A 462 -6.34 18.89 10.41
C TYR A 462 -6.23 20.07 9.45
N ILE A 463 -5.03 20.63 9.24
CA ILE A 463 -4.81 21.68 8.23
C ILE A 463 -5.11 21.14 6.83
N LEU A 464 -4.61 19.94 6.51
CA LEU A 464 -4.84 19.32 5.20
C LEU A 464 -6.34 19.09 4.96
N ARG A 465 -7.06 18.56 5.96
CA ARG A 465 -8.52 18.40 5.92
C ARG A 465 -9.23 19.73 5.70
N LEU A 466 -8.80 20.81 6.36
CA LEU A 466 -9.36 22.15 6.17
C LEU A 466 -9.17 22.62 4.72
N VAL A 467 -7.96 22.48 4.17
CA VAL A 467 -7.67 22.84 2.77
C VAL A 467 -8.53 22.05 1.80
N ILE A 468 -8.66 20.74 1.99
CA ILE A 468 -9.50 19.87 1.16
C ILE A 468 -10.97 20.30 1.26
N ALA A 469 -11.47 20.61 2.45
CA ALA A 469 -12.85 21.06 2.66
C ALA A 469 -13.12 22.41 1.97
N LEU A 470 -12.18 23.36 2.04
CA LEU A 470 -12.27 24.63 1.33
C LEU A 470 -12.28 24.41 -0.20
N MET A 471 -11.40 23.54 -0.72
CA MET A 471 -11.40 23.20 -2.14
C MET A 471 -12.71 22.53 -2.58
N GLN A 472 -13.27 21.64 -1.75
CA GLN A 472 -14.56 21.01 -2.03
C GLN A 472 -15.65 22.08 -2.20
N VAL A 473 -15.80 22.97 -1.23
CA VAL A 473 -16.89 23.98 -1.22
C VAL A 473 -16.68 25.06 -2.29
N PHE A 474 -15.46 25.57 -2.45
CA PHE A 474 -15.19 26.75 -3.28
C PHE A 474 -14.75 26.43 -4.70
N VAL A 475 -14.37 25.18 -5.00
CA VAL A 475 -13.96 24.76 -6.35
C VAL A 475 -14.91 23.70 -6.87
N ILE A 476 -14.99 22.54 -6.20
CA ILE A 476 -15.73 21.39 -6.73
C ILE A 476 -17.24 21.65 -6.76
N ASP A 477 -17.84 22.05 -5.64
CA ASP A 477 -19.30 22.25 -5.56
C ASP A 477 -19.78 23.38 -6.48
N ILE A 478 -18.95 24.41 -6.68
CA ILE A 478 -19.23 25.49 -7.63
C ILE A 478 -19.18 24.97 -9.08
N LEU A 479 -18.14 24.20 -9.44
CA LEU A 479 -18.02 23.61 -10.77
C LEU A 479 -19.17 22.65 -11.06
N ASP A 480 -19.53 21.78 -10.12
CA ASP A 480 -20.65 20.85 -10.25
C ASP A 480 -21.99 21.60 -10.37
N GLY A 481 -22.16 22.68 -9.60
CA GLY A 481 -23.30 23.59 -9.72
C GLY A 481 -23.40 24.25 -11.10
N LEU A 482 -22.29 24.72 -11.66
CA LEU A 482 -22.24 25.30 -13.00
C LEU A 482 -22.57 24.27 -14.09
N VAL A 483 -22.05 23.04 -13.97
CA VAL A 483 -22.35 21.93 -14.88
C VAL A 483 -23.82 21.52 -14.79
N HIS A 484 -24.41 21.49 -13.60
CA HIS A 484 -25.84 21.20 -13.41
C HIS A 484 -26.75 22.31 -13.96
N VAL A 485 -26.35 23.57 -13.87
CA VAL A 485 -27.07 24.69 -14.51
C VAL A 485 -26.94 24.62 -16.03
N ALA A 486 -25.76 24.28 -16.56
CA ALA A 486 -25.53 24.10 -17.98
C ALA A 486 -26.34 22.90 -18.55
N SER A 487 -26.36 21.75 -17.86
CA SER A 487 -27.12 20.58 -18.29
C SER A 487 -28.63 20.85 -18.28
N ARG A 488 -29.16 21.52 -17.25
CA ARG A 488 -30.56 21.98 -17.20
C ARG A 488 -30.91 22.96 -18.32
N SER A 489 -29.96 23.80 -18.75
CA SER A 489 -30.16 24.71 -19.90
C SER A 489 -30.23 23.95 -21.23
N THR A 490 -29.45 22.88 -21.38
CA THR A 490 -29.43 22.01 -22.57
C THR A 490 -30.67 21.11 -22.61
N THR A 491 -31.11 20.56 -21.48
CA THR A 491 -32.36 19.79 -21.37
C THR A 491 -33.58 20.68 -21.59
N ARG A 492 -33.58 21.94 -21.12
CA ARG A 492 -34.61 22.93 -21.49
C ARG A 492 -34.58 23.30 -22.98
N ARG A 493 -33.40 23.40 -23.61
CA ARG A 493 -33.28 23.65 -25.07
C ARG A 493 -33.71 22.46 -25.92
N LEU A 494 -33.50 21.23 -25.45
CA LEU A 494 -33.96 20.01 -26.10
C LEU A 494 -35.48 19.81 -25.90
N ALA A 495 -35.99 20.08 -24.71
CA ALA A 495 -37.43 20.11 -24.43
C ALA A 495 -38.16 21.22 -25.19
N SER A 496 -37.56 22.42 -25.33
CA SER A 496 -38.14 23.51 -26.13
C SER A 496 -38.08 23.23 -27.63
N LYS A 497 -37.11 22.44 -28.12
CA LYS A 497 -37.09 21.97 -29.52
C LYS A 497 -38.14 20.90 -29.80
N GLN A 498 -38.52 20.07 -28.81
CA GLN A 498 -39.67 19.16 -28.92
C GLN A 498 -41.02 19.88 -28.81
N GLN A 499 -41.10 20.97 -28.04
CA GLN A 499 -42.32 21.79 -27.95
C GLN A 499 -42.53 22.73 -29.14
N GLN A 500 -41.50 23.07 -29.93
CA GLN A 500 -41.64 23.89 -31.14
C GLN A 500 -42.20 23.15 -32.38
N GLN A 501 -42.48 21.85 -32.28
CA GLN A 501 -43.23 21.12 -33.32
C GLN A 501 -44.75 21.05 -33.08
N HIS A 502 -45.26 21.55 -31.94
CA HIS A 502 -46.69 21.67 -31.72
C HIS A 502 -47.06 22.97 -30.95
N GLY A 503 -47.51 23.98 -31.70
CA GLY A 503 -48.57 24.91 -31.28
C GLY A 503 -48.16 26.24 -30.62
N GLY A 504 -48.48 27.34 -31.32
CA GLY A 504 -49.08 28.56 -30.77
C GLY A 504 -48.22 29.56 -29.97
N GLN A 505 -48.14 30.80 -30.47
CA GLN A 505 -47.66 31.99 -29.73
C GLN A 505 -48.46 32.21 -28.43
N PRO A 506 -47.85 32.90 -27.43
CA PRO A 506 -48.44 34.20 -27.07
C PRO A 506 -47.40 35.32 -26.79
N GLY A 507 -47.92 36.53 -26.70
CA GLY A 507 -47.21 37.80 -26.77
C GLY A 507 -46.31 38.15 -25.58
N GLY A 508 -45.28 38.94 -25.89
CA GLY A 508 -44.37 39.50 -24.91
C GLY A 508 -44.96 40.71 -24.19
N ALA A 509 -45.03 40.62 -22.87
CA ALA A 509 -45.11 41.78 -22.00
C ALA A 509 -43.71 42.07 -21.44
N ALA A 510 -43.30 43.34 -21.45
CA ALA A 510 -42.02 43.75 -20.85
C ALA A 510 -42.07 43.59 -19.32
N PRO A 511 -41.02 43.06 -18.67
CA PRO A 511 -41.00 42.81 -17.23
C PRO A 511 -41.11 44.11 -16.44
N GLY A 512 -41.88 44.06 -15.35
CA GLY A 512 -42.11 45.22 -14.47
C GLY A 512 -40.85 45.63 -13.70
N MET A 513 -40.79 46.91 -13.30
CA MET A 513 -39.63 47.53 -12.62
C MET A 513 -39.19 46.80 -11.33
N GLY A 514 -40.10 46.07 -10.66
CA GLY A 514 -39.82 45.20 -9.51
C GLY A 514 -39.13 43.87 -9.85
N GLU A 515 -39.49 43.21 -10.94
CA GLU A 515 -38.82 41.99 -11.43
C GLU A 515 -37.40 42.30 -11.92
N MET A 516 -37.22 43.45 -12.59
CA MET A 516 -35.90 43.92 -12.99
C MET A 516 -34.99 44.17 -11.79
N SER A 517 -35.51 44.72 -10.69
CA SER A 517 -34.77 44.93 -9.44
C SER A 517 -34.28 43.62 -8.80
N GLU A 518 -35.11 42.57 -8.79
CA GLU A 518 -34.70 41.24 -8.29
C GLU A 518 -33.64 40.56 -9.19
N VAL A 519 -33.74 40.72 -10.51
CA VAL A 519 -32.74 40.24 -11.47
C VAL A 519 -31.40 40.93 -11.23
N TYR A 520 -31.39 42.26 -11.05
CA TYR A 520 -30.17 43.00 -10.71
C TYR A 520 -29.64 42.64 -9.33
N ARG A 521 -30.49 42.43 -8.33
CA ARG A 521 -30.07 42.02 -6.98
C ARG A 521 -29.43 40.62 -7.00
N ARG A 522 -29.98 39.66 -7.75
CA ARG A 522 -29.36 38.33 -7.96
C ARG A 522 -28.05 38.45 -8.71
N ARG A 523 -27.99 39.23 -9.79
CA ARG A 523 -26.76 39.45 -10.57
C ARG A 523 -25.67 40.09 -9.71
N ASN A 524 -26.00 41.12 -8.96
CA ASN A 524 -25.06 41.81 -8.07
C ASN A 524 -24.57 40.90 -6.93
N ARG A 525 -25.43 40.02 -6.41
CA ARG A 525 -25.03 39.02 -5.41
C ARG A 525 -24.10 37.96 -6.01
N SER A 526 -24.38 37.49 -7.23
CA SER A 526 -23.49 36.59 -7.97
C SER A 526 -22.14 37.27 -8.27
N THR A 527 -22.15 38.51 -8.75
CA THR A 527 -20.92 39.30 -8.98
C THR A 527 -20.13 39.49 -7.69
N ALA A 528 -20.80 39.79 -6.56
CA ALA A 528 -20.13 39.92 -5.27
C ALA A 528 -19.45 38.62 -4.84
N TYR A 529 -20.11 37.47 -5.02
CA TYR A 529 -19.49 36.17 -4.74
C TYR A 529 -18.30 35.89 -5.67
N TYR A 530 -18.40 36.16 -6.97
CA TYR A 530 -17.26 36.01 -7.89
C TYR A 530 -16.07 36.90 -7.50
N THR A 531 -16.33 38.15 -7.14
CA THR A 531 -15.26 39.07 -6.71
C THR A 531 -14.60 38.60 -5.41
N ILE A 532 -15.38 38.14 -4.42
CA ILE A 532 -14.84 37.60 -3.16
C ILE A 532 -14.02 36.32 -3.42
N SER A 533 -14.50 35.42 -4.28
CA SER A 533 -13.77 34.20 -4.65
C SER A 533 -12.45 34.49 -5.36
N ILE A 534 -12.40 35.49 -6.25
CA ILE A 534 -11.16 35.90 -6.93
C ILE A 534 -10.17 36.49 -5.91
N ILE A 535 -10.63 37.32 -4.98
CA ILE A 535 -9.79 37.90 -3.94
C ILE A 535 -9.21 36.79 -3.05
N LEU A 536 -10.04 35.89 -2.54
CA LEU A 536 -9.60 34.78 -1.69
C LEU A 536 -8.67 33.81 -2.44
N GLY A 537 -8.97 33.51 -3.70
CA GLY A 537 -8.13 32.66 -4.55
C GLY A 537 -6.76 33.28 -4.80
N THR A 538 -6.70 34.60 -5.03
CA THR A 538 -5.43 35.32 -5.23
C THR A 538 -4.60 35.35 -3.95
N VAL A 539 -5.23 35.55 -2.79
CA VAL A 539 -4.56 35.50 -1.48
C VAL A 539 -4.03 34.09 -1.19
N ALA A 540 -4.83 33.05 -1.44
CA ALA A 540 -4.42 31.66 -1.26
C ALA A 540 -3.27 31.27 -2.20
N PHE A 541 -3.32 31.70 -3.46
CA PHE A 541 -2.23 31.47 -4.43
C PHE A 541 -0.95 32.20 -4.03
N SER A 542 -1.05 33.45 -3.60
CA SER A 542 0.09 34.23 -3.10
C SER A 542 0.75 33.54 -1.90
N TYR A 543 -0.05 33.09 -0.92
CA TYR A 543 0.46 32.37 0.24
C TYR A 543 1.04 30.99 -0.11
N GLY A 544 0.39 30.26 -1.03
CA GLY A 544 0.84 28.95 -1.51
C GLY A 544 2.07 28.98 -2.43
N SER A 545 2.37 30.13 -3.03
CA SER A 545 3.53 30.29 -3.92
C SER A 545 4.86 30.16 -3.18
N VAL A 546 4.93 30.54 -1.89
CA VAL A 546 6.15 30.49 -1.09
C VAL A 546 6.57 29.04 -0.77
N PRO A 547 5.70 28.15 -0.27
CA PRO A 547 6.01 26.72 -0.14
C PRO A 547 6.36 26.07 -1.48
N MET A 548 5.66 26.43 -2.56
CA MET A 548 5.90 25.87 -3.90
C MET A 548 7.28 26.28 -4.43
N TYR A 549 7.67 27.55 -4.26
CA TYR A 549 9.00 28.04 -4.58
C TYR A 549 10.09 27.33 -3.77
N LYS A 550 9.88 27.14 -2.46
CA LYS A 550 10.79 26.38 -1.59
C LYS A 550 10.97 24.94 -2.07
N MET A 551 9.87 24.27 -2.43
CA MET A 551 9.90 22.89 -2.95
C MET A 551 10.69 22.80 -4.26
N ILE A 552 10.46 23.73 -5.19
CA ILE A 552 11.19 23.79 -6.46
C ILE A 552 12.69 24.05 -6.22
N CYS A 553 13.05 24.99 -5.34
CA CYS A 553 14.45 25.30 -5.06
C CYS A 553 15.18 24.14 -4.38
N GLN A 554 14.52 23.43 -3.46
CA GLN A 554 15.07 22.25 -2.77
C GLN A 554 15.18 21.01 -3.67
N THR A 555 14.38 20.92 -4.74
CA THR A 555 14.42 19.80 -5.69
C THR A 555 15.35 20.04 -6.86
N THR A 556 15.55 21.29 -7.26
CA THR A 556 16.37 21.66 -8.45
C THR A 556 17.75 22.20 -8.09
N GLY A 557 18.00 22.53 -6.83
CA GLY A 557 19.27 23.09 -6.36
C GLY A 557 19.51 24.54 -6.79
N TRP A 558 18.46 25.23 -7.24
CA TRP A 558 18.53 26.61 -7.74
C TRP A 558 18.99 27.57 -6.63
N GLY A 559 20.00 28.41 -6.91
CA GLY A 559 20.57 29.36 -5.92
C GLY A 559 21.65 28.78 -4.99
N GLY A 560 22.20 27.59 -5.28
CA GLY A 560 23.27 26.99 -4.47
C GLY A 560 22.78 26.30 -3.18
N GLN A 561 21.47 26.11 -3.08
CA GLN A 561 20.85 25.24 -2.09
C GLN A 561 21.07 23.78 -2.52
N PRO A 562 21.57 22.91 -1.64
CA PRO A 562 21.78 21.51 -1.97
C PRO A 562 20.44 20.78 -2.09
N VAL A 563 20.32 19.94 -3.11
CA VAL A 563 19.21 19.00 -3.25
C VAL A 563 19.30 17.99 -2.11
N ARG A 564 18.18 17.59 -1.50
CA ARG A 564 18.17 16.45 -0.56
C ARG A 564 18.89 15.29 -1.27
N ALA A 565 19.92 14.73 -0.62
CA ALA A 565 20.83 13.76 -1.19
C ALA A 565 20.11 12.81 -2.17
N HIS A 566 20.66 12.65 -3.38
CA HIS A 566 20.22 11.65 -4.34
C HIS A 566 20.40 10.25 -3.75
N GLY A 567 19.38 9.85 -3.00
CA GLY A 567 19.15 8.50 -2.52
C GLY A 567 17.66 8.24 -2.70
N THR A 568 17.18 8.33 -3.94
CA THR A 568 15.99 7.66 -4.49
C THR A 568 15.64 8.21 -5.88
N ALA A 569 15.31 7.30 -6.80
CA ALA A 569 14.73 7.52 -8.14
C ALA A 569 15.68 7.81 -9.32
N THR A 570 16.65 6.91 -9.55
CA THR A 570 16.90 6.38 -10.91
C THR A 570 16.49 4.91 -10.92
N SER A 571 16.11 4.40 -12.09
CA SER A 571 15.24 3.23 -12.31
C SER A 571 15.80 1.84 -11.99
N ASP A 572 16.72 1.67 -11.04
CA ASP A 572 17.11 0.36 -10.50
C ASP A 572 17.61 0.54 -9.06
N GLY A 573 16.77 0.19 -8.08
CA GLY A 573 17.04 0.38 -6.65
C GLY A 573 17.83 -0.76 -6.03
N SER A 574 19.11 -0.91 -6.39
CA SER A 574 20.02 -1.81 -5.68
C SER A 574 20.77 -1.07 -4.55
N PRO A 575 21.06 -1.71 -3.40
CA PRO A 575 22.00 -1.18 -2.40
C PRO A 575 23.44 -1.07 -2.91
N GLU A 576 23.75 -1.66 -4.07
CA GLU A 576 25.07 -1.64 -4.71
C GLU A 576 25.39 -0.27 -5.31
N ASP A 577 24.39 0.51 -5.73
CA ASP A 577 24.58 1.80 -6.42
C ASP A 577 25.23 2.89 -5.55
N LEU A 578 24.98 2.89 -4.23
CA LEU A 578 25.60 3.85 -3.32
C LEU A 578 27.06 3.49 -3.02
N ALA A 579 27.38 2.19 -2.97
CA ALA A 579 28.77 1.73 -2.82
C ALA A 579 29.58 2.01 -4.09
N ALA A 580 28.99 1.79 -5.28
CA ALA A 580 29.61 2.08 -6.57
C ALA A 580 29.91 3.58 -6.77
N ARG A 581 29.04 4.48 -6.24
CA ARG A 581 29.27 5.94 -6.28
C ARG A 581 30.39 6.44 -5.36
N LEU A 582 30.79 5.63 -4.37
CA LEU A 582 31.88 5.93 -3.43
C LEU A 582 33.22 5.32 -3.86
N GLU A 583 33.30 4.78 -5.09
CA GLU A 583 34.56 4.34 -5.69
C GLU A 583 35.28 5.53 -6.35
N PRO A 584 36.53 5.84 -5.96
CA PRO A 584 37.28 6.94 -6.55
C PRO A 584 37.55 6.73 -8.05
N VAL A 585 37.16 7.70 -8.87
CA VAL A 585 37.45 7.71 -10.30
C VAL A 585 38.90 8.13 -10.52
N THR A 586 39.81 7.15 -10.60
CA THR A 586 41.27 7.39 -10.59
C THR A 586 41.84 8.07 -11.83
N ASP A 587 41.14 8.02 -12.96
CA ASP A 587 41.46 8.69 -14.22
C ASP A 587 40.94 10.14 -14.28
N ALA A 588 40.12 10.56 -13.31
CA ALA A 588 39.61 11.91 -13.20
C ALA A 588 40.58 12.88 -12.49
N ARG A 589 40.41 14.18 -12.75
CA ARG A 589 41.19 15.22 -12.09
C ARG A 589 40.66 15.48 -10.68
N ARG A 590 41.57 15.66 -9.71
CA ARG A 590 41.21 16.10 -8.35
C ARG A 590 40.58 17.51 -8.36
N ILE A 591 39.43 17.64 -7.69
CA ILE A 591 38.71 18.90 -7.49
C ILE A 591 39.14 19.48 -6.14
N ARG A 592 39.40 20.78 -6.11
CA ARG A 592 39.76 21.50 -4.88
C ARG A 592 38.48 21.88 -4.13
N VAL A 593 38.31 21.37 -2.92
CA VAL A 593 37.21 21.77 -2.02
C VAL A 593 37.76 22.72 -0.97
N THR A 594 37.30 23.96 -0.96
CA THR A 594 37.67 24.98 0.02
C THR A 594 36.60 25.13 1.08
N PHE A 595 37.00 25.45 2.30
CA PHE A 595 36.10 25.56 3.45
C PHE A 595 36.05 27.00 3.94
N SER A 596 34.85 27.53 4.07
CA SER A 596 34.58 28.87 4.58
C SER A 596 33.59 28.79 5.73
N SER A 597 33.75 29.68 6.70
CA SER A 597 32.88 29.77 7.87
C SER A 597 32.50 31.21 8.18
N SER A 598 31.29 31.40 8.68
CA SER A 598 30.84 32.64 9.29
C SER A 598 29.91 32.36 10.47
N VAL A 599 29.76 33.35 11.35
CA VAL A 599 28.82 33.35 12.47
C VAL A 599 27.96 34.60 12.37
N SER A 600 26.71 34.51 12.80
CA SER A 600 25.86 35.69 12.95
C SER A 600 26.38 36.59 14.08
N ASP A 601 26.31 37.91 13.91
CA ASP A 601 26.81 38.90 14.89
C ASP A 601 26.19 38.75 16.30
N VAL A 602 25.02 38.13 16.41
CA VAL A 602 24.30 37.90 17.67
C VAL A 602 24.69 36.57 18.37
N LEU A 603 25.54 35.77 17.74
CA LEU A 603 26.06 34.51 18.28
C LEU A 603 27.52 34.69 18.69
N PRO A 604 27.85 34.77 20.00
CA PRO A 604 29.21 34.97 20.50
C PRO A 604 30.01 33.66 20.41
N TRP A 605 30.15 33.12 19.21
CA TRP A 605 30.93 31.93 18.90
C TRP A 605 32.07 32.30 17.96
N LYS A 606 33.22 31.66 18.15
CA LYS A 606 34.28 31.63 17.16
C LYS A 606 34.18 30.33 16.38
N PHE A 607 33.98 30.41 15.07
CA PHE A 607 33.79 29.24 14.21
C PHE A 607 34.73 29.31 13.00
N THR A 608 35.67 28.36 12.91
CA THR A 608 36.73 28.35 11.89
C THR A 608 36.99 26.95 11.35
N PRO A 609 37.19 26.77 10.03
CA PRO A 609 37.63 25.50 9.48
C PRO A 609 39.06 25.18 9.93
N GLN A 610 39.33 23.93 10.32
CA GLN A 610 40.68 23.50 10.66
C GLN A 610 41.57 23.36 9.41
N GLN A 611 41.02 22.78 8.33
CA GLN A 611 41.66 22.74 7.02
C GLN A 611 41.02 23.75 6.07
N ARG A 612 41.84 24.54 5.36
CA ARG A 612 41.39 25.55 4.38
C ARG A 612 40.94 24.95 3.06
N GLU A 613 41.60 23.88 2.62
CA GLU A 613 41.25 23.15 1.40
C GLU A 613 41.58 21.66 1.50
N VAL A 614 40.84 20.82 0.78
CA VAL A 614 41.13 19.40 0.52
C VAL A 614 40.98 19.15 -0.97
N ARG A 615 41.77 18.24 -1.55
CA ARG A 615 41.67 17.87 -2.97
C ARG A 615 41.21 16.42 -3.11
N VAL A 616 40.01 16.23 -3.65
CA VAL A 616 39.35 14.92 -3.76
C VAL A 616 39.11 14.54 -5.22
N LEU A 617 39.18 13.25 -5.52
CA LEU A 617 38.65 12.69 -6.76
C LEU A 617 37.11 12.61 -6.67
N PRO A 618 36.38 12.70 -7.79
CA PRO A 618 34.98 12.28 -7.82
C PRO A 618 34.84 10.84 -7.32
N GLY A 619 33.88 10.59 -6.44
CA GLY A 619 33.68 9.32 -5.72
C GLY A 619 34.58 9.13 -4.49
N GLU A 620 35.67 9.90 -4.32
CA GLU A 620 36.51 9.83 -3.12
C GLU A 620 35.82 10.51 -1.93
N THR A 621 35.70 9.77 -0.83
CA THR A 621 35.19 10.33 0.43
C THR A 621 36.26 11.15 1.14
N ALA A 622 35.85 12.28 1.72
CA ALA A 622 36.72 13.12 2.51
C ALA A 622 36.05 13.59 3.79
N LEU A 623 36.89 13.76 4.81
CA LEU A 623 36.52 14.27 6.12
C LEU A 623 37.20 15.62 6.34
N ALA A 624 36.43 16.60 6.78
CA ALA A 624 36.90 17.94 7.11
C ALA A 624 36.36 18.37 8.47
N PHE A 625 37.20 18.98 9.31
CA PHE A 625 36.81 19.47 10.63
C PHE A 625 36.62 20.99 10.67
N TYR A 626 35.63 21.44 11.41
CA TYR A 626 35.49 22.83 11.84
C TYR A 626 35.55 22.91 13.37
N THR A 627 36.18 23.95 13.90
CA THR A 627 36.21 24.19 15.34
C THR A 627 35.24 25.30 15.69
N ALA A 628 34.36 25.04 16.66
CA ALA A 628 33.44 26.01 17.24
C ALA A 628 33.78 26.22 18.72
N THR A 629 33.95 27.47 19.14
CA THR A 629 34.19 27.86 20.53
C THR A 629 33.12 28.83 20.98
N ASN A 630 32.42 28.54 22.07
CA ASN A 630 31.52 29.50 22.71
C ASN A 630 32.35 30.48 23.55
N THR A 631 32.39 31.75 23.16
CA THR A 631 33.17 32.78 23.86
C THR A 631 32.36 33.53 24.91
N SER A 632 31.15 33.06 25.24
CA SER A 632 30.30 33.66 26.27
C SER A 632 30.35 32.88 27.60
N ASP A 633 29.78 33.51 28.63
CA ASP A 633 29.65 33.01 30.01
C ASP A 633 28.39 32.15 30.23
N ARG A 634 27.65 31.83 29.17
CA ARG A 634 26.41 31.05 29.21
C ARG A 634 26.36 30.00 28.13
N ASP A 635 25.58 28.96 28.38
CA ASP A 635 25.27 27.94 27.39
C ASP A 635 24.45 28.54 26.26
N ILE A 636 24.85 28.28 25.01
CA ILE A 636 24.14 28.76 23.84
C ILE A 636 23.88 27.59 22.89
N VAL A 637 22.69 27.57 22.30
CA VAL A 637 22.34 26.64 21.23
C VAL A 637 22.47 27.35 19.89
N GLY A 638 23.28 26.80 19.00
CA GLY A 638 23.49 27.26 17.64
C GLY A 638 22.94 26.27 16.63
N VAL A 639 22.49 26.77 15.48
CA VAL A 639 22.11 25.96 14.32
C VAL A 639 22.91 26.43 13.11
N ALA A 640 23.49 25.48 12.37
CA ALA A 640 24.27 25.77 11.18
C ALA A 640 23.46 25.57 9.89
N THR A 641 23.65 26.49 8.95
CA THR A 641 23.25 26.34 7.54
C THR A 641 24.49 26.29 6.67
N TYR A 642 24.35 25.82 5.44
CA TYR A 642 25.46 25.78 4.50
C TYR A 642 25.02 26.08 3.07
N SER A 643 25.99 26.44 2.24
CA SER A 643 25.83 26.57 0.79
C SER A 643 27.06 26.08 0.04
N VAL A 644 26.86 25.68 -1.21
CA VAL A 644 27.93 25.22 -2.11
C VAL A 644 28.07 26.20 -3.27
N THR A 645 29.30 26.59 -3.58
CA THR A 645 29.61 27.53 -4.66
C THR A 645 30.71 26.96 -5.56
N PRO A 646 30.61 27.02 -6.91
CA PRO A 646 29.49 27.57 -7.71
C PRO A 646 28.19 26.75 -7.59
N ALA A 647 27.04 27.41 -7.77
CA ALA A 647 25.71 26.81 -7.55
C ALA A 647 25.46 25.53 -8.37
N GLN A 648 25.99 25.45 -9.59
CA GLN A 648 25.89 24.25 -10.44
C GLN A 648 26.57 23.00 -9.86
N THR A 649 27.40 23.15 -8.82
CA THR A 649 28.03 22.02 -8.12
C THR A 649 27.14 21.44 -7.01
N ALA A 650 26.12 22.19 -6.57
CA ALA A 650 25.26 21.78 -5.45
C ALA A 650 24.56 20.42 -5.66
N PRO A 651 24.11 20.02 -6.87
CA PRO A 651 23.53 18.70 -7.10
C PRO A 651 24.51 17.53 -6.91
N TYR A 652 25.81 17.79 -7.12
CA TYR A 652 26.88 16.78 -7.09
C TYR A 652 27.64 16.73 -5.77
N PHE A 653 27.37 17.65 -4.85
CA PHE A 653 28.02 17.71 -3.54
C PHE A 653 27.17 16.95 -2.52
N SER A 654 27.61 15.76 -2.13
CA SER A 654 26.86 14.90 -1.23
C SER A 654 27.50 14.84 0.15
N LYS A 655 26.70 15.15 1.19
CA LYS A 655 27.13 15.09 2.59
C LYS A 655 26.61 13.82 3.23
N ILE A 656 27.53 12.97 3.66
CA ILE A 656 27.21 11.71 4.32
C ILE A 656 26.90 11.96 5.81
N GLN A 657 27.65 12.85 6.47
CA GLN A 657 27.42 13.23 7.88
C GLN A 657 27.76 14.70 8.11
N CYS A 658 26.85 15.46 8.75
CA CYS A 658 27.03 16.88 9.05
C CYS A 658 26.28 17.30 10.33
N PHE A 659 26.85 18.25 11.09
CA PHE A 659 26.18 19.01 12.17
C PHE A 659 25.14 20.05 11.69
N CYS A 660 24.80 20.03 10.39
CA CYS A 660 23.89 20.97 9.73
C CYS A 660 22.46 20.68 10.18
N PHE A 661 21.66 21.71 10.52
CA PHE A 661 20.26 21.56 10.92
C PHE A 661 19.99 20.76 12.21
N GLU A 662 21.04 20.38 12.93
CA GLU A 662 20.94 19.84 14.30
C GLU A 662 21.28 20.95 15.31
N GLU A 663 20.59 20.93 16.44
CA GLU A 663 20.84 21.86 17.54
C GLU A 663 22.18 21.53 18.21
N GLN A 664 23.16 22.41 18.07
CA GLN A 664 24.45 22.28 18.73
C GLN A 664 24.43 23.13 20.00
N ARG A 665 24.36 22.48 21.17
CA ARG A 665 24.53 23.17 22.46
C ARG A 665 26.01 23.19 22.81
N LEU A 666 26.58 24.39 22.97
CA LEU A 666 27.93 24.56 23.53
C LEU A 666 27.81 25.26 24.89
N ALA A 667 28.41 24.66 25.91
CA ALA A 667 28.52 25.25 27.24
C ALA A 667 29.39 26.51 27.22
N ALA A 668 29.30 27.33 28.26
CA ALA A 668 30.14 28.52 28.42
C ALA A 668 31.64 28.16 28.30
N GLY A 669 32.36 28.82 27.40
CA GLY A 669 33.80 28.58 27.17
C GLY A 669 34.14 27.27 26.44
N GLU A 670 33.16 26.43 26.10
CA GLU A 670 33.41 25.12 25.49
C GLU A 670 33.91 25.26 24.05
N THR A 671 34.86 24.39 23.67
CA THR A 671 35.38 24.26 22.30
C THR A 671 35.15 22.85 21.80
N VAL A 672 34.52 22.71 20.63
CA VAL A 672 34.19 21.42 20.01
C VAL A 672 34.65 21.41 18.57
N ASP A 673 35.21 20.27 18.16
CA ASP A 673 35.52 19.96 16.77
C ASP A 673 34.36 19.20 16.12
N MET A 674 33.88 19.76 15.01
CA MET A 674 32.68 19.31 14.30
C MET A 674 33.09 18.71 12.95
N PRO A 675 32.97 17.38 12.77
CA PRO A 675 33.31 16.72 11.52
C PRO A 675 32.25 16.95 10.42
N VAL A 676 32.70 17.06 9.19
CA VAL A 676 31.90 17.05 7.96
C VAL A 676 32.43 15.97 7.04
N PHE A 677 31.61 14.94 6.80
CA PHE A 677 31.95 13.84 5.92
C PHE A 677 31.18 13.98 4.60
N PHE A 678 31.89 14.02 3.48
CA PHE A 678 31.31 14.33 2.17
C PHE A 678 32.05 13.61 1.02
N TYR A 679 31.42 13.60 -0.15
CA TYR A 679 32.05 13.22 -1.43
C TYR A 679 31.46 14.05 -2.57
N LEU A 680 32.14 14.04 -3.73
CA LEU A 680 31.63 14.60 -4.97
C LEU A 680 31.14 13.48 -5.89
N ASP A 681 29.90 13.53 -6.35
CA ASP A 681 29.30 12.48 -7.17
C ASP A 681 30.03 12.36 -8.53
N PRO A 682 30.47 11.14 -8.95
CA PRO A 682 31.09 10.91 -10.26
C PRO A 682 30.30 11.42 -11.46
N ASP A 683 28.97 11.53 -11.38
CA ASP A 683 28.12 12.03 -12.46
C ASP A 683 28.44 13.49 -12.86
N LEU A 684 29.13 14.26 -12.00
CA LEU A 684 29.64 15.59 -12.35
C LEU A 684 30.54 15.57 -13.59
N LEU A 685 31.21 14.44 -13.87
CA LEU A 685 32.10 14.31 -15.04
C LEU A 685 31.32 14.24 -16.36
N LYS A 686 30.04 13.84 -16.31
CA LYS A 686 29.16 13.73 -17.49
C LYS A 686 28.48 15.06 -17.82
N ASP A 687 28.44 15.99 -16.87
CA ASP A 687 27.79 17.30 -17.05
C ASP A 687 28.72 18.29 -17.76
N LEU A 688 28.25 18.80 -18.91
CA LEU A 688 28.94 19.83 -19.69
C LEU A 688 29.19 21.11 -18.88
N ASN A 689 28.31 21.46 -17.94
CA ASN A 689 28.42 22.66 -17.11
C ASN A 689 29.51 22.55 -16.03
N MET A 690 29.99 21.33 -15.76
CA MET A 690 31.02 21.06 -14.74
C MET A 690 32.44 21.02 -15.31
N ARG A 691 32.62 21.03 -16.64
CA ARG A 691 33.94 20.90 -17.31
C ARG A 691 35.00 21.90 -16.85
N ASN A 692 34.59 23.13 -16.50
CA ASN A 692 35.49 24.21 -16.09
C ASN A 692 35.48 24.48 -14.58
N VAL A 693 34.78 23.65 -13.79
CA VAL A 693 34.71 23.79 -12.34
C VAL A 693 35.90 23.05 -11.72
N HIS A 694 36.87 23.80 -11.19
CA HIS A 694 38.06 23.23 -10.56
C HIS A 694 38.09 23.44 -9.05
N THR A 695 37.26 24.34 -8.53
CA THR A 695 37.17 24.69 -7.13
C THR A 695 35.72 24.71 -6.69
N VAL A 696 35.44 24.07 -5.55
CA VAL A 696 34.14 24.03 -4.89
C VAL A 696 34.31 24.60 -3.49
N THR A 697 33.58 25.65 -3.16
CA THR A 697 33.61 26.25 -1.83
C THR A 697 32.40 25.77 -1.04
N LEU A 698 32.67 25.20 0.13
CA LEU A 698 31.67 24.84 1.12
C LEU A 698 31.63 25.93 2.20
N ASN A 699 30.54 26.71 2.20
CA ASN A 699 30.33 27.78 3.17
C ASN A 699 29.41 27.29 4.28
N TYR A 700 29.78 27.53 5.53
CA TYR A 700 28.92 27.33 6.69
C TYR A 700 28.67 28.64 7.43
N THR A 701 27.43 28.82 7.86
CA THR A 701 27.02 29.96 8.69
C THR A 701 26.24 29.48 9.91
N PHE A 702 26.70 29.85 11.10
CA PHE A 702 26.00 29.56 12.35
C PHE A 702 25.09 30.71 12.80
N PHE A 703 23.90 30.35 13.27
CA PHE A 703 22.91 31.26 13.83
C PHE A 703 22.54 30.85 15.26
N LYS A 704 22.18 31.83 16.10
CA LYS A 704 21.65 31.57 17.44
C LYS A 704 20.21 31.04 17.33
N ALA A 705 19.93 29.89 17.92
CA ALA A 705 18.55 29.39 18.05
C ALA A 705 17.77 30.27 19.04
N ARG A 706 16.55 30.69 18.68
CA ARG A 706 15.65 31.42 19.58
C ARG A 706 14.64 30.45 20.18
N TYR A 707 14.58 30.41 21.51
CA TYR A 707 13.52 29.75 22.27
C TYR A 707 12.72 30.82 23.00
N ASP A 708 11.40 30.66 23.06
CA ASP A 708 10.56 31.46 23.95
C ASP A 708 10.76 31.04 25.42
N GLU A 709 10.21 31.82 26.37
CA GLU A 709 10.31 31.56 27.81
C GLU A 709 9.66 30.22 28.23
N ASN A 710 8.93 29.55 27.34
CA ASN A 710 8.30 28.25 27.53
C ASN A 710 9.08 27.10 26.84
N GLY A 711 10.27 27.37 26.30
CA GLY A 711 11.12 26.38 25.63
C GLY A 711 10.66 25.98 24.23
N ARG A 712 9.77 26.74 23.59
CA ARG A 712 9.36 26.51 22.19
C ARG A 712 10.24 27.28 21.22
N PHE A 713 10.63 26.62 20.13
CA PHE A 713 11.43 27.17 19.05
C PHE A 713 10.70 28.31 18.33
N GLN A 714 11.30 29.51 18.32
CA GLN A 714 10.94 30.58 17.40
C GLN A 714 11.91 30.53 16.22
N GLY A 715 11.42 30.21 15.03
CA GLY A 715 12.22 30.19 13.81
C GLY A 715 13.01 31.49 13.61
N ALA A 716 14.21 31.37 13.04
CA ALA A 716 15.03 32.53 12.70
C ALA A 716 14.25 33.49 11.78
N PRO A 717 14.38 34.83 11.94
CA PRO A 717 13.67 35.76 11.07
C PRO A 717 14.22 35.63 9.65
N GLY A 718 13.34 35.31 8.70
CA GLY A 718 13.64 35.33 7.27
C GLY A 718 14.04 33.99 6.63
N PHE A 719 13.45 32.86 7.05
CA PHE A 719 13.46 31.62 6.27
C PHE A 719 12.07 31.12 5.91
#